data_AF-A0A2E4WJN9-F1
#
_entry.id   AF-A0A2E4WJN9-F1
#
_cell.length_a   1.000
_cell.length_b   1.000
_cell.length_c   1.000
_cell.angle_alpha   90.00
_cell.angle_beta   90.00
_cell.angle_gamma   90.00
#
_symmetry.space_group_name_H-M   'P 1'
#
loop_
_entity.id
_entity.type
_entity.pdbx_description
1 polymer ?
#
loop_
_entity_poly.entity_id
_entity_poly.type
_entity_poly.pdbx_seq_one_letter_code
_entity_poly.pdbx_strand_id
1 'polypeptide(L)'
;MKRPIRFKKNKHIPLCFLTLSTFCCDSSPDVSIETPVPADTVSEAVNIVVEATDNDSVVFVQLWLDGDSTDLKDDSEPYKLFWNTVDHGGVSNHNLVAVAFDVDGNKGESDTLKITINNSQSYPIPIEVKKTEFMDGRYALNWAMSSDQDFGSYEIERSTSPTMEESDILFTSTRSLDTTFIDTDLDFLVHNYYRIVVTDTLGFKSVGPVHRSDLYPLPFPADISAVSYNLDSMAVEWTASKGENFVEYRLLRAYSEDGPKKVEAIYDDIDANRHILTEFDPTRENWFWISTRNLFDQSTIGKGLANKVDDSPIAVNVSSVKYNLKKLIVDWKISNDDDFRRYELLHSQSKDGIRTMVASFDDQQLNKYQITEFDPTYENWFWVRTIDHWGQSSIGEPLTHERDKPPRPIEIKSVKYDLESMTVSWQRSKDRDFLSYEVLWSDSEMGEKELLEIITNQKQNIFSLNSFNPSRENWFWVRVTDYWGLTYKGEGKTHTIDSPPKAADVDSVIYDEQKMSIFWEASIENDFSYYELFISDTEFGTRRPIVKIGASNRNNYVLRHFDPTKENWFSIDVVDKWGIRSIGKAKSNDANSPPEAIRITDVNYSYENFNIKWEKTAQNDFSFYELMVSNQRDGIPNRLATLSSSEDTTYSISGRGIFDPTKEQWFFIKTGDIWGQEVIGPGYRVFDEPPIPSNIHSIEYRKGQFSFEWSPNNEDDFRRYNLYESMTSDMLNEEKVYSSVINKDTSTVIKGIDPWETRYYRLEVEDVWGLRSSGMLKKADSQSWFLTQFGDENQQEGRSVTETKDGGFIISGHTYSNANNGDVWLVKTDPKGNIDWSKTFGGEGDDHAYSIQLTSDGGYVIAGFSEALAEKWSDAWVIKTNSKGLIEWNRTYGGFRWDKAHDIQETKDSGYIITGYTFSHGNGNADIWLIKTDKDGYPIWSKTFGGPDWDYGYSVKETRDGGYIITGFTEGEDKESSRIWLVKTNVFGEEMWSHTFGGRQRNEGRSIIETEDGGYILAGTTQNFFPNYEDVIIIRTNEEGKSLWEKTFGGQSWDRSSSVIQTKEGNFVVAGSSRLNDESTADSWLMKFDSNGNQIWEKKYSNSFDDDIYSIENTTDGGFVMVGTSTSIDGSPSNLLIIKTDFKGDIPKDYLHNNKNWDIIIGEQ
;
A
#
# COMPACT_ATOMS: atom_id res chain seq x y z
N MET A 1 29.40 115.31 -59.25
CA MET A 1 30.10 116.11 -60.31
C MET A 1 31.00 115.18 -61.13
N LYS A 2 31.41 115.62 -62.34
CA LYS A 2 32.58 115.17 -63.14
C LYS A 2 32.90 113.66 -63.28
N ARG A 3 32.72 113.16 -64.51
CA ARG A 3 33.54 112.07 -65.13
C ARG A 3 35.04 112.45 -65.17
N PRO A 4 35.96 111.47 -65.34
CA PRO A 4 36.45 111.07 -66.68
C PRO A 4 36.24 109.56 -66.96
N ILE A 5 35.79 109.08 -68.13
CA ILE A 5 36.37 109.06 -69.50
C ILE A 5 37.54 108.06 -69.65
N ARG A 6 37.73 107.26 -70.72
CA ARG A 6 36.94 106.64 -71.83
C ARG A 6 37.95 106.09 -72.85
N PHE A 7 37.49 105.21 -73.76
CA PHE A 7 38.08 104.79 -75.07
C PHE A 7 38.99 103.54 -75.05
N LYS A 8 39.11 102.71 -76.10
CA LYS A 8 38.53 102.61 -77.49
C LYS A 8 38.59 101.10 -77.92
N LYS A 9 38.16 100.58 -79.09
CA LYS A 9 37.85 101.07 -80.47
C LYS A 9 37.01 100.00 -81.23
N ASN A 10 36.13 100.40 -82.16
CA ASN A 10 35.90 99.96 -83.58
C ASN A 10 36.23 98.51 -84.05
N LYS A 11 35.59 97.83 -85.04
CA LYS A 11 34.54 98.12 -86.09
C LYS A 11 34.24 96.79 -86.90
N HIS A 12 33.29 96.57 -87.83
CA HIS A 12 32.13 97.29 -88.42
C HIS A 12 31.24 96.35 -89.32
N ILE A 13 30.03 96.82 -89.68
CA ILE A 13 29.25 96.59 -90.94
C ILE A 13 28.51 95.23 -91.16
N PRO A 14 27.33 95.20 -91.84
CA PRO A 14 26.34 94.09 -91.74
C PRO A 14 25.76 93.53 -93.07
N LEU A 15 24.94 92.46 -92.99
CA LEU A 15 23.73 92.27 -93.82
C LEU A 15 22.75 91.27 -93.14
N CYS A 16 21.50 91.19 -93.61
CA CYS A 16 20.40 90.46 -92.94
C CYS A 16 20.21 89.00 -93.44
N PHE A 17 19.74 88.12 -92.54
CA PHE A 17 18.85 86.99 -92.84
C PHE A 17 17.93 86.69 -91.63
N LEU A 18 16.99 85.74 -91.78
CA LEU A 18 15.90 85.45 -90.83
C LEU A 18 16.18 84.20 -89.98
N THR A 19 15.52 84.06 -88.81
CA THR A 19 15.61 82.95 -87.82
C THR A 19 16.98 82.80 -87.15
N LEU A 20 17.12 82.54 -85.86
CA LEU A 20 16.23 81.91 -84.86
C LEU A 20 16.25 82.70 -83.53
N SER A 21 15.29 82.48 -82.62
CA SER A 21 15.26 83.07 -81.28
C SER A 21 15.97 82.18 -80.25
N THR A 22 16.96 82.72 -79.54
CA THR A 22 17.51 82.15 -78.31
C THR A 22 17.09 83.02 -77.13
N PHE A 23 16.29 82.47 -76.22
CA PHE A 23 16.15 83.03 -74.88
C PHE A 23 17.51 82.96 -74.16
N CYS A 24 17.75 83.82 -73.16
CA CYS A 24 18.77 83.49 -72.18
C CYS A 24 18.27 82.27 -71.40
N CYS A 25 19.17 81.35 -71.07
CA CYS A 25 18.77 80.22 -70.23
C CYS A 25 18.55 80.77 -68.81
N ASP A 26 17.42 80.42 -68.23
CA ASP A 26 17.22 80.48 -66.80
C ASP A 26 18.09 79.39 -66.14
N SER A 27 18.46 79.58 -64.87
CA SER A 27 19.37 78.70 -64.13
C SER A 27 18.68 78.12 -62.91
N SER A 28 18.96 76.86 -62.57
CA SER A 28 18.65 76.37 -61.22
C SER A 28 19.53 77.08 -60.17
N PRO A 29 19.01 77.33 -58.95
CA PRO A 29 19.81 77.79 -57.82
C PRO A 29 21.05 76.93 -57.52
N ASP A 30 22.11 77.56 -57.05
CA ASP A 30 23.31 76.93 -56.50
C ASP A 30 23.17 76.79 -54.98
N VAL A 31 23.50 75.61 -54.40
CA VAL A 31 23.10 75.23 -53.03
C VAL A 31 24.18 74.42 -52.30
N SER A 32 24.53 74.81 -51.07
CA SER A 32 25.40 74.03 -50.16
C SER A 32 24.79 73.88 -48.77
N ILE A 33 25.11 72.76 -48.11
CA ILE A 33 24.90 72.60 -46.66
C ILE A 33 26.22 72.98 -45.98
N GLU A 34 26.20 74.00 -45.13
CA GLU A 34 27.38 74.47 -44.39
C GLU A 34 27.54 73.76 -43.04
N THR A 35 26.43 73.38 -42.40
CA THR A 35 26.42 72.48 -41.23
C THR A 35 25.17 71.59 -41.25
N PRO A 36 25.27 70.28 -40.93
CA PRO A 36 26.47 69.51 -40.61
C PRO A 36 27.42 69.35 -41.82
N VAL A 37 28.64 68.88 -41.57
CA VAL A 37 29.68 68.60 -42.57
C VAL A 37 29.87 67.09 -42.79
N PRO A 38 30.55 66.64 -43.87
CA PRO A 38 30.58 65.21 -44.21
C PRO A 38 31.18 64.33 -43.13
N ALA A 39 30.46 63.26 -42.79
CA ALA A 39 30.74 62.30 -41.70
C ALA A 39 30.60 62.86 -40.27
N ASP A 40 29.92 64.00 -40.08
CA ASP A 40 29.41 64.38 -38.76
C ASP A 40 28.46 63.31 -38.19
N THR A 41 28.45 63.21 -36.86
CA THR A 41 27.45 62.44 -36.11
C THR A 41 26.53 63.41 -35.40
N VAL A 42 25.21 63.23 -35.56
CA VAL A 42 24.18 64.15 -35.06
C VAL A 42 23.12 63.41 -34.22
N SER A 43 22.50 64.11 -33.27
CA SER A 43 21.44 63.61 -32.38
C SER A 43 20.49 64.74 -31.97
N GLU A 44 19.34 64.38 -31.38
CA GLU A 44 18.26 65.27 -30.96
C GLU A 44 17.92 66.41 -31.94
N ALA A 45 18.25 67.66 -31.60
CA ALA A 45 17.83 68.87 -32.30
C ALA A 45 18.99 69.45 -33.12
N VAL A 46 19.02 69.10 -34.41
CA VAL A 46 20.08 69.47 -35.34
C VAL A 46 19.70 70.75 -36.09
N ASN A 47 20.58 71.74 -36.09
CA ASN A 47 20.39 73.00 -36.82
C ASN A 47 21.13 72.94 -38.17
N ILE A 48 20.39 72.77 -39.26
CA ILE A 48 20.94 72.68 -40.62
C ILE A 48 21.06 74.08 -41.20
N VAL A 49 22.27 74.49 -41.54
CA VAL A 49 22.54 75.80 -42.18
C VAL A 49 22.79 75.58 -43.66
N VAL A 50 22.06 76.30 -44.50
CA VAL A 50 22.11 76.17 -45.97
C VAL A 50 22.48 77.53 -46.57
N GLU A 51 23.49 77.57 -47.43
CA GLU A 51 23.68 78.68 -48.37
C GLU A 51 23.02 78.31 -49.70
N ALA A 52 22.22 79.22 -50.25
CA ALA A 52 21.55 79.06 -51.53
C ALA A 52 21.54 80.39 -52.28
N THR A 53 21.97 80.42 -53.53
CA THR A 53 22.05 81.64 -54.35
C THR A 53 21.50 81.42 -55.75
N ASP A 54 20.89 82.45 -56.32
CA ASP A 54 20.26 82.38 -57.64
C ASP A 54 20.27 83.75 -58.37
N ASN A 55 19.99 83.76 -59.68
CA ASN A 55 19.93 84.96 -60.51
C ASN A 55 18.62 85.78 -60.44
N ASP A 56 17.46 85.20 -60.10
CA ASP A 56 16.18 85.91 -59.91
C ASP A 56 15.52 85.68 -58.53
N SER A 57 16.25 85.04 -57.61
CA SER A 57 16.03 84.87 -56.16
C SER A 57 15.43 83.52 -55.74
N VAL A 58 16.00 82.93 -54.69
CA VAL A 58 15.48 81.75 -53.99
C VAL A 58 14.25 82.14 -53.16
N VAL A 59 13.17 81.35 -53.25
CA VAL A 59 11.92 81.52 -52.50
C VAL A 59 11.97 80.76 -51.18
N PHE A 60 12.47 79.52 -51.19
CA PHE A 60 12.73 78.74 -49.98
C PHE A 60 13.76 77.65 -50.22
N VAL A 61 14.41 77.22 -49.15
CA VAL A 61 15.16 75.94 -49.09
C VAL A 61 14.34 74.89 -48.34
N GLN A 62 14.56 73.62 -48.66
CA GLN A 62 13.88 72.46 -48.08
C GLN A 62 14.87 71.32 -47.79
N LEU A 63 14.71 70.64 -46.66
CA LEU A 63 15.56 69.49 -46.30
C LEU A 63 14.99 68.18 -46.84
N TRP A 64 15.84 67.38 -47.47
CA TRP A 64 15.53 66.05 -48.02
C TRP A 64 16.48 65.01 -47.41
N LEU A 65 15.96 63.80 -47.15
CA LEU A 65 16.64 62.71 -46.45
C LEU A 65 16.44 61.40 -47.25
N ASP A 66 17.54 60.74 -47.62
CA ASP A 66 17.61 59.50 -48.40
C ASP A 66 16.84 59.48 -49.74
N GLY A 67 16.47 60.66 -50.23
CA GLY A 67 15.74 60.87 -51.49
C GLY A 67 14.29 61.33 -51.31
N ASP A 68 13.74 61.22 -50.11
CA ASP A 68 12.43 61.74 -49.74
C ASP A 68 12.53 63.12 -49.08
N SER A 69 11.42 63.85 -49.01
CA SER A 69 11.38 65.19 -48.43
C SER A 69 10.91 65.18 -46.97
N THR A 70 11.56 65.97 -46.12
CA THR A 70 11.20 66.09 -44.69
C THR A 70 10.13 67.15 -44.41
N ASP A 71 9.64 67.83 -45.45
CA ASP A 71 8.77 69.02 -45.41
C ASP A 71 9.29 70.25 -44.62
N LEU A 72 10.41 70.16 -43.91
CA LEU A 72 11.10 71.29 -43.28
C LEU A 72 11.56 72.31 -44.33
N LYS A 73 11.13 73.58 -44.17
CA LYS A 73 11.41 74.70 -45.09
C LYS A 73 11.75 75.99 -44.36
N ASP A 74 12.55 76.84 -45.00
CA ASP A 74 12.85 78.21 -44.58
C ASP A 74 12.88 79.12 -45.82
N ASP A 75 12.18 80.26 -45.75
CA ASP A 75 12.07 81.29 -46.78
C ASP A 75 12.91 82.55 -46.46
N SER A 76 13.78 82.49 -45.45
CA SER A 76 14.54 83.62 -44.94
C SER A 76 16.07 83.40 -44.89
N GLU A 77 16.83 84.17 -45.67
CA GLU A 77 18.29 84.15 -45.64
C GLU A 77 18.83 84.82 -44.34
N PRO A 78 19.82 84.24 -43.62
CA PRO A 78 20.51 82.97 -43.90
C PRO A 78 19.75 81.75 -43.37
N TYR A 79 19.46 80.82 -44.28
CA TYR A 79 18.49 79.74 -44.09
C TYR A 79 18.90 78.71 -43.03
N LYS A 80 17.98 78.37 -42.13
CA LYS A 80 18.18 77.50 -40.95
C LYS A 80 17.00 76.56 -40.72
N LEU A 81 17.22 75.28 -40.96
CA LEU A 81 16.22 74.24 -40.76
C LEU A 81 16.50 73.50 -39.45
N PHE A 82 15.59 73.62 -38.48
CA PHE A 82 15.65 72.85 -37.23
C PHE A 82 15.06 71.46 -37.47
N TRP A 83 15.89 70.44 -37.44
CA TRP A 83 15.52 69.05 -37.68
C TRP A 83 15.65 68.25 -36.38
N ASN A 84 14.55 67.62 -35.95
CA ASN A 84 14.56 66.62 -34.88
C ASN A 84 14.96 65.26 -35.46
N THR A 85 16.01 64.63 -34.93
CA THR A 85 16.47 63.31 -35.39
C THR A 85 15.99 62.14 -34.53
N VAL A 86 15.36 62.37 -33.38
CA VAL A 86 15.00 61.31 -32.40
C VAL A 86 14.15 60.20 -33.04
N ASP A 87 13.25 60.56 -33.98
CA ASP A 87 12.35 59.63 -34.67
C ASP A 87 13.07 58.61 -35.58
N HIS A 88 14.37 58.79 -35.87
CA HIS A 88 15.18 57.87 -36.68
C HIS A 88 15.84 56.72 -35.88
N GLY A 89 15.60 56.65 -34.56
CA GLY A 89 16.06 55.54 -33.73
C GLY A 89 17.55 55.60 -33.36
N GLY A 90 18.20 54.44 -33.21
CA GLY A 90 19.52 54.29 -32.59
C GLY A 90 20.71 54.88 -33.38
N VAL A 91 21.55 54.01 -33.96
CA VAL A 91 22.70 54.44 -34.79
C VAL A 91 22.43 54.06 -36.26
N SER A 92 22.34 55.05 -37.13
CA SER A 92 22.02 54.90 -38.55
C SER A 92 22.84 55.84 -39.42
N ASN A 93 22.97 55.52 -40.71
CA ASN A 93 23.67 56.36 -41.69
C ASN A 93 22.68 56.86 -42.73
N HIS A 94 22.65 58.17 -42.96
CA HIS A 94 21.67 58.82 -43.84
C HIS A 94 22.33 59.76 -44.85
N ASN A 95 21.65 59.97 -45.98
CA ASN A 95 22.06 60.87 -47.04
C ASN A 95 21.18 62.13 -46.99
N LEU A 96 21.76 63.28 -46.64
CA LEU A 96 21.08 64.56 -46.50
C LEU A 96 21.31 65.42 -47.76
N VAL A 97 20.26 66.09 -48.24
CA VAL A 97 20.31 67.01 -49.37
C VAL A 97 19.51 68.26 -49.05
N ALA A 98 20.06 69.44 -49.32
CA ALA A 98 19.32 70.69 -49.31
C ALA A 98 18.83 71.00 -50.73
N VAL A 99 17.57 71.42 -50.83
CA VAL A 99 16.91 71.74 -52.09
C VAL A 99 16.45 73.18 -52.05
N ALA A 100 16.87 74.00 -53.02
CA ALA A 100 16.37 75.36 -53.18
C ALA A 100 15.41 75.47 -54.36
N PHE A 101 14.39 76.31 -54.22
CA PHE A 101 13.44 76.64 -55.29
C PHE A 101 13.45 78.14 -55.54
N ASP A 102 13.48 78.56 -56.81
CA ASP A 102 13.40 79.97 -57.22
C ASP A 102 11.95 80.43 -57.48
N VAL A 103 11.80 81.68 -57.94
CA VAL A 103 10.52 82.36 -58.20
C VAL A 103 9.78 81.86 -59.45
N ASP A 104 10.48 81.28 -60.43
CA ASP A 104 9.91 80.76 -61.68
C ASP A 104 9.67 79.24 -61.62
N GLY A 105 10.24 78.56 -60.63
CA GLY A 105 9.96 77.18 -60.23
C GLY A 105 11.05 76.17 -60.57
N ASN A 106 12.28 76.59 -60.87
CA ASN A 106 13.38 75.63 -61.03
C ASN A 106 13.88 75.12 -59.66
N LYS A 107 14.57 73.99 -59.68
CA LYS A 107 15.07 73.27 -58.50
C LYS A 107 16.60 73.23 -58.54
N GLY A 108 17.24 73.73 -57.48
CA GLY A 108 18.64 73.48 -57.14
C GLY A 108 18.74 72.36 -56.09
N GLU A 109 19.79 71.54 -56.17
CA GLU A 109 20.07 70.47 -55.19
C GLU A 109 21.53 70.57 -54.76
N SER A 110 21.81 70.43 -53.47
CA SER A 110 23.19 70.35 -52.95
C SER A 110 23.86 69.03 -53.31
N ASP A 111 25.19 68.99 -53.19
CA ASP A 111 25.92 67.72 -53.07
C ASP A 111 25.30 66.85 -51.97
N THR A 112 25.30 65.52 -52.16
CA THR A 112 24.75 64.56 -51.19
C THR A 112 25.66 64.43 -49.97
N LEU A 113 25.22 65.01 -48.87
CA LEU A 113 25.93 64.97 -47.59
C LEU A 113 25.66 63.65 -46.88
N LYS A 114 26.71 62.96 -46.42
CA LYS A 114 26.57 61.73 -45.62
C LYS A 114 26.83 62.01 -44.15
N ILE A 115 25.88 61.62 -43.31
CA ILE A 115 25.89 61.82 -41.86
C ILE A 115 25.54 60.51 -41.13
N THR A 116 25.97 60.42 -39.88
CA THR A 116 25.50 59.40 -38.93
C THR A 116 24.48 60.05 -38.01
N ILE A 117 23.29 59.47 -37.87
CA ILE A 117 22.39 59.78 -36.75
C ILE A 117 22.72 58.83 -35.61
N ASN A 118 22.79 59.34 -34.38
CA ASN A 118 23.06 58.56 -33.18
C ASN A 118 22.21 59.05 -31.99
N ASN A 119 20.94 58.65 -31.93
CA ASN A 119 20.09 58.97 -30.77
C ASN A 119 20.20 57.91 -29.65
N SER A 120 21.29 57.12 -29.58
CA SER A 120 21.44 56.04 -28.60
C SER A 120 21.57 56.48 -27.15
N GLN A 121 21.64 57.79 -26.90
CA GLN A 121 21.63 58.41 -25.56
C GLN A 121 20.54 59.48 -25.38
N SER A 122 19.64 59.65 -26.35
CA SER A 122 18.63 60.73 -26.37
C SER A 122 17.38 60.45 -25.52
N TYR A 123 17.47 59.46 -24.63
CA TYR A 123 16.59 59.24 -23.49
C TYR A 123 17.51 58.91 -22.31
N PRO A 124 17.29 59.47 -21.10
CA PRO A 124 18.17 59.25 -19.97
C PRO A 124 18.17 57.77 -19.54
N ILE A 125 19.23 57.30 -18.89
CA ILE A 125 19.33 55.90 -18.47
C ILE A 125 18.28 55.59 -17.36
N PRO A 126 17.42 54.56 -17.51
CA PRO A 126 16.50 54.13 -16.46
C PRO A 126 17.24 53.74 -15.17
N ILE A 127 16.69 54.11 -14.01
CA ILE A 127 17.35 53.85 -12.70
C ILE A 127 16.47 52.95 -11.81
N GLU A 128 17.07 51.87 -11.35
CA GLU A 128 16.52 50.97 -10.33
C GLU A 128 16.60 51.58 -8.91
N VAL A 129 15.61 51.26 -8.06
CA VAL A 129 15.80 51.29 -6.61
C VAL A 129 16.62 50.05 -6.26
N LYS A 130 17.77 50.24 -5.60
CA LYS A 130 18.71 49.15 -5.28
C LYS A 130 18.35 48.38 -4.02
N LYS A 131 17.69 49.05 -3.08
CA LYS A 131 17.17 48.46 -1.84
C LYS A 131 16.17 49.40 -1.16
N THR A 132 15.23 48.77 -0.47
CA THR A 132 14.43 49.36 0.61
C THR A 132 15.01 48.87 1.94
N GLU A 133 15.40 49.76 2.84
CA GLU A 133 15.76 49.38 4.21
C GLU A 133 14.67 49.83 5.19
N PHE A 134 14.08 48.87 5.92
CA PHE A 134 13.10 49.19 6.96
C PHE A 134 13.80 49.75 8.20
N MET A 135 13.30 50.89 8.70
CA MET A 135 13.81 51.57 9.91
C MET A 135 12.66 52.22 10.69
N ASP A 136 12.38 51.77 11.90
CA ASP A 136 11.42 52.39 12.85
C ASP A 136 10.06 52.80 12.21
N GLY A 137 9.46 51.92 11.39
CA GLY A 137 8.17 52.16 10.73
C GLY A 137 8.25 52.97 9.43
N ARG A 138 9.40 52.95 8.74
CA ARG A 138 9.71 53.73 7.52
C ARG A 138 10.54 52.89 6.55
N TYR A 139 10.53 53.24 5.27
CA TYR A 139 11.47 52.66 4.29
C TYR A 139 12.43 53.70 3.75
N ALA A 140 13.73 53.43 3.86
CA ALA A 140 14.78 54.17 3.17
C ALA A 140 15.04 53.55 1.79
N LEU A 141 14.59 54.23 0.74
CA LEU A 141 14.87 53.90 -0.66
C LEU A 141 16.26 54.42 -1.03
N ASN A 142 17.05 53.61 -1.74
CA ASN A 142 18.38 53.98 -2.20
C ASN A 142 18.59 53.60 -3.68
N TRP A 143 19.19 54.47 -4.48
CA TRP A 143 19.47 54.23 -5.91
C TRP A 143 20.89 54.66 -6.29
N ALA A 144 21.24 54.55 -7.58
CA ALA A 144 22.51 55.04 -8.11
C ALA A 144 22.39 56.48 -8.62
N MET A 145 23.48 57.25 -8.52
CA MET A 145 23.59 58.54 -9.22
C MET A 145 23.58 58.30 -10.75
N SER A 146 22.76 59.08 -11.46
CA SER A 146 22.72 59.15 -12.93
C SER A 146 24.09 59.49 -13.52
N SER A 147 24.41 58.84 -14.65
CA SER A 147 25.60 59.09 -15.46
C SER A 147 25.33 59.94 -16.71
N ASP A 148 24.09 60.40 -16.88
CA ASP A 148 23.63 61.21 -18.01
C ASP A 148 24.22 62.62 -17.91
N GLN A 149 24.79 63.15 -18.99
CA GLN A 149 25.54 64.42 -18.96
C GLN A 149 24.63 65.65 -18.87
N ASP A 150 23.38 65.46 -19.24
CA ASP A 150 22.30 66.40 -19.47
C ASP A 150 21.09 66.12 -18.54
N PHE A 151 21.31 65.37 -17.46
CA PHE A 151 20.33 65.07 -16.42
C PHE A 151 19.55 66.30 -15.93
N GLY A 152 18.22 66.19 -15.91
CA GLY A 152 17.30 67.22 -15.42
C GLY A 152 16.76 66.93 -14.02
N SER A 153 16.13 65.77 -13.79
CA SER A 153 15.54 65.41 -12.49
C SER A 153 15.24 63.93 -12.28
N TYR A 154 15.22 63.51 -11.02
CA TYR A 154 14.53 62.31 -10.54
C TYR A 154 13.11 62.65 -10.10
N GLU A 155 12.20 61.71 -10.28
CA GLU A 155 10.83 61.71 -9.78
C GLU A 155 10.52 60.29 -9.25
N ILE A 156 10.21 60.18 -7.96
CA ILE A 156 9.95 58.89 -7.29
C ILE A 156 8.44 58.71 -7.19
N GLU A 157 7.95 57.64 -7.80
CA GLU A 157 6.55 57.26 -7.80
C GLU A 157 6.34 56.03 -6.90
N ARG A 158 5.17 55.94 -6.24
CA ARG A 158 4.74 54.81 -5.42
C ARG A 158 3.29 54.42 -5.73
N SER A 159 2.99 53.12 -5.83
CA SER A 159 1.62 52.59 -5.79
C SER A 159 1.50 51.41 -4.83
N THR A 160 0.27 51.07 -4.44
CA THR A 160 -0.07 49.76 -3.85
C THR A 160 -0.35 48.69 -4.91
N SER A 161 -0.45 49.07 -6.19
CA SER A 161 -0.54 48.14 -7.33
C SER A 161 0.84 47.86 -7.94
N PRO A 162 1.18 46.61 -8.30
CA PRO A 162 2.38 46.31 -9.09
C PRO A 162 2.38 46.99 -10.47
N THR A 163 1.21 47.27 -11.06
CA THR A 163 1.09 47.89 -12.38
C THR A 163 1.42 49.39 -12.39
N MET A 164 1.45 50.03 -11.22
CA MET A 164 1.77 51.47 -11.05
C MET A 164 0.87 52.40 -11.90
N GLU A 165 -0.36 51.99 -12.21
CA GLU A 165 -1.38 52.79 -12.93
C GLU A 165 -1.91 53.95 -12.07
N GLU A 166 -2.15 53.69 -10.79
CA GLU A 166 -2.50 54.69 -9.78
C GLU A 166 -1.30 54.91 -8.84
N SER A 167 -0.30 55.67 -9.30
CA SER A 167 0.92 55.96 -8.54
C SER A 167 1.03 57.41 -8.06
N ASP A 168 1.26 57.61 -6.76
CA ASP A 168 1.59 58.89 -6.13
C ASP A 168 3.03 59.30 -6.46
N ILE A 169 3.27 60.58 -6.79
CA ILE A 169 4.63 61.15 -6.81
C ILE A 169 5.00 61.57 -5.37
N LEU A 170 5.99 60.90 -4.78
CA LEU A 170 6.45 61.15 -3.41
C LEU A 170 7.54 62.22 -3.32
N PHE A 171 8.40 62.30 -4.34
CA PHE A 171 9.61 63.12 -4.31
C PHE A 171 10.07 63.48 -5.70
N THR A 172 10.55 64.71 -5.89
CA THR A 172 11.19 65.17 -7.12
C THR A 172 12.46 65.94 -6.77
N SER A 173 13.59 65.66 -7.42
CA SER A 173 14.84 66.44 -7.25
C SER A 173 15.58 66.65 -8.55
N THR A 174 16.00 67.89 -8.79
CA THR A 174 16.86 68.30 -9.92
C THR A 174 18.35 68.13 -9.61
N ARG A 175 18.72 67.26 -8.67
CA ARG A 175 20.10 67.04 -8.22
C ARG A 175 20.44 65.55 -8.32
N SER A 176 21.29 65.19 -9.28
CA SER A 176 21.73 63.80 -9.51
C SER A 176 22.48 63.18 -8.31
N LEU A 177 22.99 64.01 -7.38
CA LEU A 177 23.59 63.62 -6.11
C LEU A 177 22.59 63.19 -5.01
N ASP A 178 21.29 63.45 -5.18
CA ASP A 178 20.28 63.00 -4.23
C ASP A 178 19.91 61.55 -4.58
N THR A 179 20.50 60.57 -3.87
CA THR A 179 20.41 59.13 -4.19
C THR A 179 19.67 58.29 -3.13
N THR A 180 19.01 58.95 -2.17
CA THR A 180 18.31 58.32 -1.05
C THR A 180 17.05 59.12 -0.71
N PHE A 181 15.94 58.45 -0.43
CA PHE A 181 14.68 59.01 0.04
C PHE A 181 14.12 58.16 1.19
N ILE A 182 13.27 58.72 2.04
CA ILE A 182 12.63 58.01 3.15
C ILE A 182 11.12 58.22 3.03
N ASP A 183 10.37 57.16 2.72
CA ASP A 183 8.91 57.18 2.84
C ASP A 183 8.52 56.98 4.31
N THR A 184 7.47 57.71 4.73
CA THR A 184 6.98 57.81 6.10
C THR A 184 5.46 57.75 6.23
N ASP A 185 4.74 57.55 5.12
CA ASP A 185 3.26 57.58 5.08
C ASP A 185 2.74 56.38 4.26
N LEU A 186 2.96 55.18 4.81
CA LEU A 186 2.79 53.88 4.14
C LEU A 186 2.32 52.80 5.13
N ASP A 187 1.60 51.79 4.63
CA ASP A 187 1.29 50.58 5.39
C ASP A 187 2.42 49.54 5.18
N PHE A 188 3.12 49.18 6.26
CA PHE A 188 4.24 48.24 6.27
C PHE A 188 3.80 46.77 6.34
N LEU A 189 2.49 46.50 6.45
CA LEU A 189 1.90 45.16 6.31
C LEU A 189 1.45 44.87 4.87
N VAL A 190 1.55 45.86 3.97
CA VAL A 190 1.20 45.75 2.55
C VAL A 190 2.44 46.01 1.69
N HIS A 191 2.55 45.29 0.56
CA HIS A 191 3.64 45.53 -0.39
C HIS A 191 3.43 46.89 -1.07
N ASN A 192 4.42 47.78 -0.95
CA ASN A 192 4.43 49.05 -1.66
C ASN A 192 5.38 48.93 -2.85
N TYR A 193 4.95 49.41 -4.02
CA TYR A 193 5.68 49.34 -5.27
C TYR A 193 6.19 50.73 -5.61
N TYR A 194 7.47 50.84 -5.99
CA TYR A 194 8.14 52.11 -6.24
C TYR A 194 8.89 52.07 -7.57
N ARG A 195 8.96 53.20 -8.28
CA ARG A 195 9.87 53.35 -9.44
C ARG A 195 10.45 54.76 -9.49
N ILE A 196 11.59 54.90 -10.16
CA ILE A 196 12.25 56.19 -10.36
C ILE A 196 12.13 56.56 -11.83
N VAL A 197 11.45 57.67 -12.10
CA VAL A 197 11.40 58.30 -13.41
C VAL A 197 12.55 59.29 -13.50
N VAL A 198 13.41 59.13 -14.50
CA VAL A 198 14.53 60.02 -14.81
C VAL A 198 14.11 60.92 -15.95
N THR A 199 14.36 62.22 -15.83
CA THR A 199 14.10 63.23 -16.89
C THR A 199 15.41 63.96 -17.21
N ASP A 200 15.67 64.22 -18.49
CA ASP A 200 16.81 65.05 -18.92
C ASP A 200 16.47 66.56 -18.95
N THR A 201 17.36 67.39 -19.49
CA THR A 201 17.19 68.85 -19.61
C THR A 201 16.38 69.30 -20.84
N LEU A 202 16.08 68.40 -21.78
CA LEU A 202 15.20 68.64 -22.93
C LEU A 202 13.74 68.24 -22.64
N GLY A 203 13.53 67.34 -21.68
CA GLY A 203 12.25 66.87 -21.19
C GLY A 203 11.91 65.41 -21.54
N PHE A 204 12.83 64.62 -22.12
CA PHE A 204 12.54 63.19 -22.34
C PHE A 204 12.62 62.44 -21.01
N LYS A 205 11.75 61.43 -20.86
CA LYS A 205 11.58 60.64 -19.64
C LYS A 205 11.89 59.17 -19.88
N SER A 206 12.59 58.57 -18.91
CA SER A 206 12.81 57.14 -18.81
C SER A 206 12.30 56.62 -17.47
N VAL A 207 11.52 55.53 -17.51
CA VAL A 207 10.91 54.93 -16.33
C VAL A 207 11.76 53.76 -15.86
N GLY A 208 12.25 53.81 -14.63
CA GLY A 208 12.98 52.72 -13.99
C GLY A 208 12.10 51.49 -13.68
N PRO A 209 12.70 50.32 -13.46
CA PRO A 209 11.96 49.10 -13.12
C PRO A 209 11.23 49.25 -11.78
N VAL A 210 10.10 48.55 -11.64
CA VAL A 210 9.27 48.58 -10.43
C VAL A 210 9.92 47.74 -9.33
N HIS A 211 10.25 48.39 -8.21
CA HIS A 211 10.82 47.78 -7.01
C HIS A 211 9.75 47.62 -5.93
N ARG A 212 9.47 46.38 -5.54
CA ARG A 212 8.56 46.04 -4.44
C ARG A 212 9.32 46.11 -3.11
N SER A 213 8.81 46.85 -2.12
CA SER A 213 9.36 46.80 -0.77
C SER A 213 9.12 45.44 -0.11
N ASP A 214 10.03 45.02 0.75
CA ASP A 214 9.76 43.96 1.73
C ASP A 214 8.58 44.33 2.63
N LEU A 215 7.91 43.34 3.25
CA LEU A 215 6.96 43.57 4.34
C LEU A 215 7.67 43.73 5.68
N TYR A 216 6.98 44.26 6.71
CA TYR A 216 7.48 44.15 8.09
C TYR A 216 7.70 42.67 8.45
N PRO A 217 8.90 42.30 8.95
CA PRO A 217 9.26 40.91 9.19
C PRO A 217 8.35 40.26 10.23
N LEU A 218 7.84 39.08 9.88
CA LEU A 218 7.11 38.21 10.81
C LEU A 218 7.97 37.91 12.05
N PRO A 219 7.38 37.75 13.25
CA PRO A 219 8.15 37.41 14.44
C PRO A 219 8.90 36.10 14.24
N PHE A 220 10.18 36.04 14.65
CA PHE A 220 10.97 34.81 14.53
C PHE A 220 10.24 33.64 15.22
N PRO A 221 10.14 32.46 14.57
CA PRO A 221 9.51 31.30 15.16
C PRO A 221 10.24 30.85 16.43
N ALA A 222 9.47 30.28 17.35
CA ALA A 222 9.97 29.55 18.52
C ALA A 222 9.73 28.06 18.28
N ASP A 223 10.81 27.30 18.16
CA ASP A 223 10.76 25.86 17.92
C ASP A 223 10.64 25.12 19.26
N ILE A 224 9.88 24.02 19.31
CA ILE A 224 9.88 23.13 20.48
C ILE A 224 11.24 22.44 20.55
N SER A 225 12.02 22.74 21.59
CA SER A 225 13.35 22.18 21.80
C SER A 225 13.34 20.84 22.52
N ALA A 226 12.31 20.58 23.34
CA ALA A 226 12.10 19.29 23.98
C ALA A 226 10.63 19.08 24.38
N VAL A 227 10.15 17.84 24.25
CA VAL A 227 8.96 17.34 24.94
C VAL A 227 9.41 16.12 25.75
N SER A 228 9.24 16.19 27.07
CA SER A 228 9.69 15.14 28.00
C SER A 228 8.62 14.89 29.05
N TYR A 229 8.54 13.67 29.60
CA TYR A 229 7.56 13.34 30.63
C TYR A 229 8.14 12.41 31.70
N ASN A 230 7.42 12.35 32.82
CA ASN A 230 7.56 11.38 33.90
C ASN A 230 6.14 10.91 34.30
N LEU A 231 6.01 10.14 35.38
CA LEU A 231 4.70 9.61 35.81
C LEU A 231 3.68 10.71 36.21
N ASP A 232 4.16 11.86 36.70
CA ASP A 232 3.31 12.93 37.25
C ASP A 232 3.05 14.08 36.27
N SER A 233 3.88 14.25 35.23
CA SER A 233 3.91 15.47 34.41
C SER A 233 4.62 15.32 33.07
N MET A 234 4.18 16.12 32.08
CA MET A 234 4.88 16.35 30.81
C MET A 234 5.38 17.81 30.75
N ALA A 235 6.67 18.00 30.52
CA ALA A 235 7.29 19.30 30.31
C ALA A 235 7.55 19.55 28.82
N VAL A 236 7.10 20.70 28.34
CA VAL A 236 7.32 21.20 26.97
C VAL A 236 8.23 22.42 27.07
N GLU A 237 9.34 22.43 26.34
CA GLU A 237 10.36 23.47 26.37
C GLU A 237 10.62 23.97 24.94
N TRP A 238 10.82 25.28 24.77
CA TRP A 238 10.99 25.92 23.45
C TRP A 238 12.13 26.93 23.39
N THR A 239 12.58 27.24 22.17
CA THR A 239 13.58 28.27 21.91
C THR A 239 12.97 29.68 22.03
N ALA A 240 13.70 30.61 22.64
CA ALA A 240 13.24 31.99 22.76
C ALA A 240 13.21 32.70 21.39
N SER A 241 12.10 33.37 21.09
CA SER A 241 12.02 34.23 19.91
C SER A 241 12.96 35.43 20.06
N LYS A 242 13.56 35.87 18.95
CA LYS A 242 14.49 37.01 18.92
C LYS A 242 13.91 38.20 18.14
N GLY A 243 12.58 38.25 18.00
CA GLY A 243 11.90 39.26 17.21
C GLY A 243 11.91 40.62 17.90
N GLU A 244 12.34 41.65 17.17
CA GLU A 244 11.98 43.01 17.54
C GLU A 244 10.44 43.15 17.49
N ASN A 245 9.87 43.75 18.53
CA ASN A 245 8.42 43.87 18.73
C ASN A 245 7.64 42.54 18.92
N PHE A 246 8.31 41.45 19.29
CA PHE A 246 7.67 40.22 19.80
C PHE A 246 6.97 40.46 21.16
N VAL A 247 5.79 39.86 21.39
CA VAL A 247 4.97 40.12 22.59
C VAL A 247 4.26 38.91 23.24
N GLU A 248 4.02 37.81 22.52
CA GLU A 248 3.20 36.71 23.07
C GLU A 248 3.56 35.34 22.46
N TYR A 249 3.75 34.33 23.31
CA TYR A 249 3.77 32.92 22.90
C TYR A 249 2.38 32.29 23.09
N ARG A 250 1.91 31.49 22.13
CA ARG A 250 0.80 30.55 22.30
C ARG A 250 1.31 29.13 22.14
N LEU A 251 1.18 28.32 23.18
CA LEU A 251 1.41 26.88 23.10
C LEU A 251 0.22 26.23 22.41
N LEU A 252 0.48 25.53 21.32
CA LEU A 252 -0.48 24.74 20.56
C LEU A 252 -0.27 23.25 20.82
N ARG A 253 -1.34 22.46 20.85
CA ARG A 253 -1.32 21.00 21.01
C ARG A 253 -2.23 20.29 19.99
N ALA A 254 -1.81 19.11 19.54
CA ALA A 254 -2.61 18.14 18.78
C ALA A 254 -2.23 16.69 19.16
N TYR A 255 -2.95 15.70 18.61
CA TYR A 255 -2.67 14.26 18.78
C TYR A 255 -2.06 13.60 17.52
N SER A 256 -1.64 14.42 16.55
CA SER A 256 -0.92 14.07 15.33
C SER A 256 -0.35 15.35 14.72
N GLU A 257 0.65 15.26 13.85
CA GLU A 257 1.31 16.42 13.24
C GLU A 257 0.34 17.26 12.41
N ASP A 258 -0.46 16.62 11.54
CA ASP A 258 -1.52 17.24 10.73
C ASP A 258 -2.81 17.54 11.53
N GLY A 259 -2.85 17.18 12.82
CA GLY A 259 -4.05 17.29 13.64
C GLY A 259 -4.52 18.74 13.86
N PRO A 260 -5.83 18.95 14.16
CA PRO A 260 -6.38 20.27 14.43
C PRO A 260 -5.78 20.86 15.71
N LYS A 261 -4.84 21.79 15.52
CA LYS A 261 -4.05 22.46 16.56
C LYS A 261 -4.96 23.31 17.46
N LYS A 262 -4.94 23.04 18.76
CA LYS A 262 -5.68 23.80 19.79
C LYS A 262 -4.71 24.59 20.67
N VAL A 263 -5.12 25.78 21.12
CA VAL A 263 -4.36 26.54 22.12
C VAL A 263 -4.48 25.83 23.48
N GLU A 264 -3.33 25.46 24.05
CA GLU A 264 -3.19 24.87 25.38
C GLU A 264 -2.88 25.97 26.42
N ALA A 265 -1.99 26.91 26.09
CA ALA A 265 -1.61 28.02 26.95
C ALA A 265 -1.22 29.28 26.15
N ILE A 266 -1.27 30.45 26.81
CA ILE A 266 -0.84 31.75 26.27
C ILE A 266 0.08 32.41 27.31
N TYR A 267 1.15 33.07 26.84
CA TYR A 267 2.15 33.74 27.66
C TYR A 267 2.45 35.14 27.10
N ASP A 268 2.09 36.18 27.86
CA ASP A 268 2.53 37.57 27.63
C ASP A 268 3.97 37.84 28.12
N ASP A 269 4.59 36.85 28.78
CA ASP A 269 5.97 36.89 29.25
C ASP A 269 6.92 36.40 28.15
N ILE A 270 7.69 37.33 27.57
CA ILE A 270 8.59 37.06 26.44
C ILE A 270 9.82 36.20 26.81
N ASP A 271 10.15 36.11 28.10
CA ASP A 271 11.22 35.24 28.62
C ASP A 271 10.71 33.81 28.92
N ALA A 272 9.39 33.54 28.79
CA ALA A 272 8.83 32.21 29.01
C ALA A 272 9.31 31.22 27.94
N ASN A 273 9.86 30.08 28.40
CA ASN A 273 10.44 29.04 27.54
C ASN A 273 9.98 27.61 27.90
N ARG A 274 8.99 27.49 28.81
CA ARG A 274 8.62 26.22 29.44
C ARG A 274 7.16 26.16 29.90
N HIS A 275 6.52 25.04 29.64
CA HIS A 275 5.17 24.69 30.11
C HIS A 275 5.19 23.31 30.79
N ILE A 276 4.26 23.05 31.71
CA ILE A 276 4.13 21.77 32.41
C ILE A 276 2.65 21.36 32.43
N LEU A 277 2.37 20.19 31.86
CA LEU A 277 1.08 19.54 31.83
C LEU A 277 0.99 18.50 32.95
N THR A 278 -0.12 18.48 33.69
CA THR A 278 -0.47 17.41 34.63
C THR A 278 -1.52 16.44 34.08
N GLU A 279 -2.15 16.76 32.94
CA GLU A 279 -3.13 15.91 32.26
C GLU A 279 -2.67 15.64 30.82
N PHE A 280 -2.11 14.44 30.63
CA PHE A 280 -1.56 13.96 29.36
C PHE A 280 -1.67 12.44 29.28
N ASP A 281 -1.38 11.92 28.09
CA ASP A 281 -1.50 10.51 27.74
C ASP A 281 -0.33 10.17 26.81
N PRO A 282 0.76 9.57 27.33
CA PRO A 282 1.98 9.34 26.55
C PRO A 282 1.90 8.07 25.69
N THR A 283 0.83 7.28 25.79
CA THR A 283 0.61 6.06 24.98
C THR A 283 0.33 6.36 23.50
N ARG A 284 0.38 7.65 23.14
CA ARG A 284 0.29 8.22 21.80
C ARG A 284 1.07 9.53 21.72
N GLU A 285 1.18 10.06 20.52
CA GLU A 285 1.81 11.35 20.26
C GLU A 285 0.94 12.51 20.79
N ASN A 286 1.55 13.38 21.58
CA ASN A 286 1.06 14.72 21.89
C ASN A 286 2.02 15.68 21.19
N TRP A 287 1.62 16.17 20.02
CA TRP A 287 2.39 17.14 19.27
C TRP A 287 2.17 18.54 19.83
N PHE A 288 3.27 19.29 19.97
CA PHE A 288 3.25 20.69 20.39
C PHE A 288 3.89 21.59 19.34
N TRP A 289 3.48 22.85 19.32
CA TRP A 289 4.12 23.95 18.57
C TRP A 289 4.01 25.23 19.40
N ILE A 290 4.90 26.20 19.18
CA ILE A 290 4.69 27.57 19.65
C ILE A 290 4.30 28.44 18.46
N SER A 291 3.21 29.19 18.62
CA SER A 291 2.97 30.37 17.80
C SER A 291 3.54 31.60 18.49
N THR A 292 4.37 32.38 17.79
CA THR A 292 4.87 33.67 18.28
C THR A 292 4.06 34.79 17.63
N ARG A 293 3.77 35.86 18.37
CA ARG A 293 3.02 37.03 17.87
C ARG A 293 3.78 38.34 18.14
N ASN A 294 3.70 39.31 17.23
CA ASN A 294 4.27 40.65 17.38
C ASN A 294 3.23 41.74 17.71
N LEU A 295 3.68 42.98 17.91
CA LEU A 295 2.82 44.16 18.16
C LEU A 295 1.79 44.47 17.05
N PHE A 296 1.88 43.83 15.88
CA PHE A 296 1.00 44.06 14.73
C PHE A 296 0.04 42.87 14.48
N ASP A 297 -0.16 42.01 15.49
CA ASP A 297 -0.96 40.78 15.43
C ASP A 297 -0.51 39.74 14.39
N GLN A 298 0.59 39.98 13.65
CA GLN A 298 1.22 38.97 12.81
C GLN A 298 1.77 37.84 13.68
N SER A 299 1.64 36.60 13.21
CA SER A 299 2.12 35.42 13.92
C SER A 299 2.84 34.43 13.02
N THR A 300 3.88 33.77 13.56
CA THR A 300 4.46 32.55 12.98
C THR A 300 4.16 31.36 13.87
N ILE A 301 4.41 30.15 13.36
CA ILE A 301 4.41 28.90 14.13
C ILE A 301 5.78 28.27 13.91
N GLY A 302 6.52 27.99 14.99
CA GLY A 302 7.80 27.29 14.90
C GLY A 302 7.65 25.79 14.76
N LYS A 303 8.77 25.09 14.56
CA LYS A 303 8.79 23.63 14.40
C LYS A 303 8.20 22.94 15.61
N GLY A 304 7.30 22.01 15.33
CA GLY A 304 6.67 21.19 16.35
C GLY A 304 7.51 19.99 16.74
N LEU A 305 7.14 19.39 17.87
CA LEU A 305 7.73 18.15 18.36
C LEU A 305 6.69 17.39 19.19
N ALA A 306 6.70 16.07 19.12
CA ALA A 306 5.91 15.20 19.98
C ALA A 306 6.71 14.68 21.18
N ASN A 307 6.02 14.19 22.21
CA ASN A 307 6.65 13.25 23.15
C ASN A 307 7.08 11.98 22.39
N LYS A 308 8.15 11.33 22.86
CA LYS A 308 8.33 9.90 22.55
C LYS A 308 7.08 9.16 23.03
N VAL A 309 6.51 8.29 22.17
CA VAL A 309 5.42 7.41 22.56
C VAL A 309 5.93 6.39 23.59
N ASP A 310 5.06 6.08 24.55
CA ASP A 310 5.30 5.16 25.65
C ASP A 310 5.32 3.69 25.17
N ASP A 311 6.37 2.94 25.53
CA ASP A 311 6.54 1.54 25.08
C ASP A 311 5.72 0.60 25.98
N SER A 312 4.94 -0.31 25.40
CA SER A 312 4.18 -1.30 26.19
C SER A 312 5.11 -2.16 27.08
N PRO A 313 4.72 -2.49 28.33
CA PRO A 313 5.62 -3.01 29.35
C PRO A 313 6.18 -4.39 29.00
N ILE A 314 7.38 -4.71 29.49
CA ILE A 314 8.10 -5.94 29.15
C ILE A 314 7.31 -7.19 29.58
N ALA A 315 7.15 -8.10 28.63
CA ALA A 315 6.40 -9.34 28.81
C ALA A 315 7.10 -10.27 29.84
N VAL A 316 6.44 -10.49 30.98
CA VAL A 316 6.97 -11.28 32.09
C VAL A 316 6.57 -12.75 31.97
N ASN A 317 7.50 -13.58 31.51
CA ASN A 317 7.28 -15.02 31.36
C ASN A 317 7.22 -15.74 32.73
N VAL A 318 6.35 -16.76 32.82
CA VAL A 318 6.34 -17.67 33.98
C VAL A 318 7.60 -18.54 33.93
N SER A 319 8.31 -18.61 35.06
CA SER A 319 9.63 -19.26 35.18
C SER A 319 9.58 -20.65 35.80
N SER A 320 8.55 -20.94 36.60
CA SER A 320 8.40 -22.20 37.32
C SER A 320 6.98 -22.35 37.86
N VAL A 321 6.39 -23.54 37.70
CA VAL A 321 5.12 -23.94 38.32
C VAL A 321 5.37 -25.27 39.02
N LYS A 322 5.19 -25.31 40.34
CA LYS A 322 5.57 -26.47 41.19
C LYS A 322 4.58 -26.64 42.33
N TYR A 323 4.20 -27.88 42.63
CA TYR A 323 3.25 -28.18 43.70
C TYR A 323 3.77 -29.18 44.73
N ASN A 324 3.00 -29.32 45.81
CA ASN A 324 3.05 -30.37 46.83
C ASN A 324 1.66 -30.49 47.46
N LEU A 325 1.43 -31.50 48.30
CA LEU A 325 0.14 -31.86 48.94
C LEU A 325 -0.65 -30.75 49.67
N LYS A 326 -0.12 -29.52 49.79
CA LYS A 326 -0.79 -28.39 50.43
C LYS A 326 -0.85 -27.11 49.60
N LYS A 327 -0.13 -27.05 48.47
CA LYS A 327 -0.02 -25.84 47.65
C LYS A 327 0.66 -26.07 46.30
N LEU A 328 0.20 -25.33 45.32
CA LEU A 328 0.89 -24.99 44.09
C LEU A 328 1.56 -23.61 44.26
N ILE A 329 2.73 -23.44 43.66
CA ILE A 329 3.53 -22.22 43.64
C ILE A 329 3.83 -21.87 42.18
N VAL A 330 3.56 -20.63 41.82
CA VAL A 330 3.95 -20.03 40.52
C VAL A 330 5.08 -19.04 40.80
N ASP A 331 6.18 -19.15 40.07
CA ASP A 331 7.32 -18.23 40.08
C ASP A 331 7.42 -17.52 38.71
N TRP A 332 7.58 -16.21 38.68
CA TRP A 332 7.84 -15.43 37.45
C TRP A 332 9.10 -14.56 37.57
N LYS A 333 9.50 -13.89 36.49
CA LYS A 333 10.60 -12.90 36.53
C LYS A 333 10.10 -11.56 37.05
N ILE A 334 10.93 -10.81 37.77
CA ILE A 334 10.62 -9.41 38.08
C ILE A 334 10.64 -8.58 36.78
N SER A 335 9.63 -7.74 36.58
CA SER A 335 9.60 -6.68 35.56
C SER A 335 10.68 -5.65 35.86
N ASN A 336 11.36 -5.16 34.81
CA ASN A 336 12.33 -4.07 34.91
C ASN A 336 11.78 -2.78 34.26
N ASP A 337 10.46 -2.65 34.20
CA ASP A 337 9.77 -1.47 33.67
C ASP A 337 9.75 -0.38 34.76
N ASP A 338 10.32 0.80 34.49
CA ASP A 338 10.45 1.88 35.49
C ASP A 338 9.10 2.50 35.89
N ASP A 339 8.07 2.26 35.08
CA ASP A 339 6.69 2.71 35.15
C ASP A 339 5.69 1.60 35.54
N PHE A 340 6.19 0.44 35.97
CA PHE A 340 5.38 -0.70 36.40
C PHE A 340 4.26 -0.29 37.38
N ARG A 341 3.05 -0.81 37.16
CA ARG A 341 1.90 -0.62 38.05
C ARG A 341 1.47 -1.89 38.76
N ARG A 342 1.20 -2.98 38.02
CA ARG A 342 0.76 -4.25 38.62
C ARG A 342 0.95 -5.48 37.73
N TYR A 343 1.04 -6.63 38.38
CA TYR A 343 0.85 -7.93 37.74
C TYR A 343 -0.61 -8.39 37.85
N GLU A 344 -1.06 -9.18 36.88
CA GLU A 344 -2.27 -10.00 36.96
C GLU A 344 -1.93 -11.45 36.58
N LEU A 345 -2.17 -12.37 37.51
CA LEU A 345 -1.91 -13.80 37.31
C LEU A 345 -3.16 -14.44 36.67
N LEU A 346 -2.98 -15.04 35.50
CA LEU A 346 -4.04 -15.70 34.74
C LEU A 346 -3.85 -17.22 34.76
N HIS A 347 -4.94 -17.99 34.74
CA HIS A 347 -4.96 -19.46 34.78
C HIS A 347 -5.86 -20.05 33.68
N SER A 348 -5.53 -21.25 33.23
CA SER A 348 -6.44 -22.14 32.50
C SER A 348 -6.04 -23.61 32.66
N GLN A 349 -6.97 -24.53 32.37
CA GLN A 349 -6.74 -25.98 32.39
C GLN A 349 -6.12 -26.52 31.08
N SER A 350 -5.99 -25.67 30.05
CA SER A 350 -5.31 -25.96 28.80
C SER A 350 -4.62 -24.71 28.26
N LYS A 351 -3.58 -24.87 27.42
CA LYS A 351 -2.81 -23.73 26.89
C LYS A 351 -3.67 -22.75 26.07
N ASP A 352 -4.64 -23.28 25.34
CA ASP A 352 -5.50 -22.52 24.42
C ASP A 352 -6.91 -22.30 24.99
N GLY A 353 -7.10 -22.60 26.28
CA GLY A 353 -8.36 -22.42 27.00
C GLY A 353 -8.65 -20.98 27.41
N ILE A 354 -9.89 -20.73 27.86
CA ILE A 354 -10.29 -19.43 28.42
C ILE A 354 -9.41 -19.13 29.64
N ARG A 355 -8.74 -17.97 29.62
CA ARG A 355 -7.88 -17.50 30.70
C ARG A 355 -8.71 -16.77 31.75
N THR A 356 -8.70 -17.23 32.99
CA THR A 356 -9.37 -16.59 34.12
C THR A 356 -8.35 -15.86 34.99
N MET A 357 -8.71 -14.72 35.58
CA MET A 357 -7.82 -13.99 36.50
C MET A 357 -7.89 -14.62 37.89
N VAL A 358 -6.74 -15.01 38.43
CA VAL A 358 -6.60 -15.61 39.78
C VAL A 358 -6.40 -14.55 40.84
N ALA A 359 -5.52 -13.57 40.57
CA ALA A 359 -5.11 -12.53 41.51
C ALA A 359 -4.41 -11.37 40.78
N SER A 360 -4.27 -10.24 41.45
CA SER A 360 -3.51 -9.07 40.97
C SER A 360 -2.65 -8.50 42.10
N PHE A 361 -1.52 -7.89 41.74
CA PHE A 361 -0.48 -7.48 42.68
C PHE A 361 0.23 -6.20 42.22
N ASP A 362 0.12 -5.12 43.00
CA ASP A 362 0.74 -3.82 42.71
C ASP A 362 2.23 -3.74 43.18
N ASP A 363 2.81 -4.85 43.63
CA ASP A 363 4.22 -4.95 44.08
C ASP A 363 5.10 -5.53 42.96
N GLN A 364 5.93 -4.68 42.35
CA GLN A 364 6.88 -5.06 41.28
C GLN A 364 7.85 -6.16 41.71
N GLN A 365 8.25 -6.19 42.98
CA GLN A 365 9.22 -7.13 43.53
C GLN A 365 8.59 -8.51 43.82
N LEU A 366 7.25 -8.61 43.77
CA LEU A 366 6.56 -9.89 43.90
C LEU A 366 6.81 -10.74 42.65
N ASN A 367 7.56 -11.81 42.82
CA ASN A 367 7.91 -12.78 41.77
C ASN A 367 7.28 -14.16 41.96
N LYS A 368 6.27 -14.26 42.84
CA LYS A 368 5.77 -15.53 43.37
C LYS A 368 4.35 -15.43 43.91
N TYR A 369 3.52 -16.40 43.56
CA TYR A 369 2.22 -16.62 44.20
C TYR A 369 2.05 -18.05 44.68
N GLN A 370 1.11 -18.24 45.62
CA GLN A 370 0.79 -19.52 46.22
C GLN A 370 -0.71 -19.79 46.13
N ILE A 371 -1.07 -20.89 45.49
CA ILE A 371 -2.45 -21.38 45.36
C ILE A 371 -2.62 -22.60 46.25
N THR A 372 -3.68 -22.64 47.07
CA THR A 372 -3.95 -23.75 48.00
C THR A 372 -5.04 -24.71 47.51
N GLU A 373 -5.97 -24.23 46.69
CA GLU A 373 -7.00 -25.03 46.04
C GLU A 373 -6.61 -25.22 44.57
N PHE A 374 -6.16 -26.43 44.23
CA PHE A 374 -5.73 -26.85 42.91
C PHE A 374 -5.83 -28.38 42.83
N ASP A 375 -5.85 -28.92 41.62
CA ASP A 375 -5.79 -30.36 41.37
C ASP A 375 -4.66 -30.60 40.32
N PRO A 376 -3.62 -31.38 40.66
CA PRO A 376 -2.47 -31.59 39.78
C PRO A 376 -2.65 -32.75 38.78
N THR A 377 -3.80 -33.43 38.75
CA THR A 377 -4.06 -34.53 37.80
C THR A 377 -4.24 -34.02 36.36
N TYR A 378 -4.67 -32.77 36.20
CA TYR A 378 -4.67 -32.01 34.95
C TYR A 378 -3.58 -30.94 34.92
N GLU A 379 -3.37 -30.34 33.75
CA GLU A 379 -2.37 -29.27 33.57
C GLU A 379 -2.93 -27.94 34.04
N ASN A 380 -2.20 -27.22 34.90
CA ASN A 380 -2.56 -25.88 35.33
C ASN A 380 -1.62 -24.88 34.66
N TRP A 381 -2.06 -24.34 33.52
CA TRP A 381 -1.34 -23.35 32.74
C TRP A 381 -1.51 -21.97 33.36
N PHE A 382 -0.40 -21.25 33.54
CA PHE A 382 -0.39 -19.89 34.08
C PHE A 382 0.31 -18.90 33.16
N TRP A 383 -0.22 -17.68 33.09
CA TRP A 383 0.41 -16.51 32.47
C TRP A 383 0.53 -15.39 33.50
N VAL A 384 1.50 -14.50 33.32
CA VAL A 384 1.51 -13.19 33.98
C VAL A 384 1.23 -12.12 32.93
N ARG A 385 0.24 -11.28 33.21
CA ARG A 385 0.01 -10.01 32.51
C ARG A 385 0.74 -8.90 33.30
N THR A 386 1.68 -8.22 32.67
CA THR A 386 2.28 -6.99 33.19
C THR A 386 1.39 -5.81 32.79
N ILE A 387 1.18 -4.84 33.68
CA ILE A 387 0.43 -3.60 33.42
C ILE A 387 1.26 -2.42 33.95
N ASP A 388 1.43 -1.41 33.12
CA ASP A 388 2.13 -0.15 33.41
C ASP A 388 1.22 0.91 34.08
N HIS A 389 1.81 2.07 34.39
CA HIS A 389 1.13 3.21 34.98
C HIS A 389 -0.09 3.67 34.15
N TRP A 390 0.09 3.82 32.84
CA TRP A 390 -0.89 4.41 31.94
C TRP A 390 -1.98 3.42 31.48
N GLY A 391 -1.75 2.11 31.67
CA GLY A 391 -2.71 1.04 31.48
C GLY A 391 -2.53 0.23 30.21
N GLN A 392 -1.38 0.30 29.53
CA GLN A 392 -1.04 -0.72 28.53
C GLN A 392 -0.81 -2.07 29.23
N SER A 393 -0.70 -3.16 28.46
CA SER A 393 -0.40 -4.47 29.06
C SER A 393 0.23 -5.44 28.08
N SER A 394 1.12 -6.27 28.60
CA SER A 394 1.72 -7.40 27.88
C SER A 394 1.48 -8.70 28.64
N ILE A 395 1.55 -9.83 27.94
CA ILE A 395 1.37 -11.17 28.54
C ILE A 395 2.58 -12.02 28.16
N GLY A 396 3.32 -12.49 29.16
CA GLY A 396 4.48 -13.36 28.93
C GLY A 396 4.13 -14.80 28.59
N GLU A 397 5.13 -15.54 28.10
CA GLU A 397 4.98 -16.97 27.80
C GLU A 397 4.55 -17.76 29.06
N PRO A 398 3.57 -18.67 28.90
CA PRO A 398 3.03 -19.43 30.02
C PRO A 398 3.88 -20.65 30.37
N LEU A 399 3.60 -21.18 31.56
CA LEU A 399 4.13 -22.46 32.00
C LEU A 399 3.04 -23.26 32.74
N THR A 400 3.22 -24.59 32.78
CA THR A 400 2.44 -25.53 33.58
C THR A 400 3.40 -26.44 34.36
N HIS A 401 2.86 -27.26 35.28
CA HIS A 401 3.62 -28.31 35.96
C HIS A 401 3.49 -29.65 35.22
N GLU A 402 4.38 -30.60 35.49
CA GLU A 402 4.10 -32.01 35.14
C GLU A 402 2.85 -32.48 35.89
N ARG A 403 1.92 -33.12 35.18
CA ARG A 403 0.75 -33.79 35.79
C ARG A 403 1.20 -34.84 36.79
N ASP A 404 0.41 -35.02 37.85
CA ASP A 404 0.69 -36.05 38.86
C ASP A 404 0.57 -37.46 38.25
N LYS A 405 1.28 -38.40 38.85
CA LYS A 405 1.49 -39.75 38.31
C LYS A 405 0.94 -40.78 39.30
N PRO A 406 0.12 -41.75 38.87
CA PRO A 406 -0.46 -42.75 39.77
C PRO A 406 0.58 -43.42 40.67
N PRO A 407 0.20 -43.79 41.91
CA PRO A 407 1.12 -44.32 42.91
C PRO A 407 1.78 -45.61 42.42
N ARG A 408 2.99 -45.94 42.92
CA ARG A 408 3.73 -47.08 42.37
C ARG A 408 3.06 -48.43 42.70
N PRO A 409 3.20 -49.44 41.82
CA PRO A 409 2.87 -50.82 42.14
C PRO A 409 3.50 -51.29 43.46
N ILE A 410 2.69 -51.97 44.26
CA ILE A 410 3.12 -52.65 45.48
C ILE A 410 3.16 -54.15 45.26
N GLU A 411 4.31 -54.75 45.58
CA GLU A 411 4.51 -56.19 45.56
C GLU A 411 3.97 -56.85 46.84
N ILE A 412 3.15 -57.87 46.68
CA ILE A 412 2.81 -58.80 47.77
C ILE A 412 3.99 -59.74 47.98
N LYS A 413 4.48 -59.83 49.22
CA LYS A 413 5.64 -60.64 49.58
C LYS A 413 5.28 -62.10 49.80
N SER A 414 4.17 -62.37 50.48
CA SER A 414 3.76 -63.74 50.81
C SER A 414 2.26 -63.88 51.04
N VAL A 415 1.72 -65.03 50.66
CA VAL A 415 0.44 -65.59 51.15
C VAL A 415 0.75 -66.98 51.72
N LYS A 416 0.23 -67.32 52.90
CA LYS A 416 0.45 -68.60 53.59
C LYS A 416 -0.78 -69.01 54.40
N TYR A 417 -0.97 -70.31 54.64
CA TYR A 417 -2.09 -70.86 55.41
C TYR A 417 -1.67 -72.03 56.32
N ASP A 418 -2.54 -72.39 57.25
CA ASP A 418 -2.53 -73.62 58.05
C ASP A 418 -3.95 -74.21 58.13
N LEU A 419 -4.31 -74.97 59.19
CA LEU A 419 -5.66 -75.53 59.36
C LEU A 419 -6.68 -74.53 59.95
N GLU A 420 -6.25 -73.34 60.36
CA GLU A 420 -7.09 -72.37 61.10
C GLU A 420 -7.10 -70.96 60.47
N SER A 421 -6.04 -70.53 59.78
CA SER A 421 -5.93 -69.18 59.20
C SER A 421 -5.10 -69.09 57.92
N MET A 422 -5.33 -68.03 57.14
CA MET A 422 -4.52 -67.60 56.01
C MET A 422 -4.03 -66.16 56.22
N THR A 423 -2.78 -65.85 55.88
CA THR A 423 -2.15 -64.53 56.11
C THR A 423 -1.37 -64.03 54.90
N VAL A 424 -1.56 -62.74 54.59
CA VAL A 424 -1.01 -61.99 53.46
C VAL A 424 -0.06 -60.91 53.98
N SER A 425 1.09 -60.68 53.32
CA SER A 425 1.97 -59.54 53.62
C SER A 425 2.55 -58.89 52.37
N TRP A 426 2.75 -57.56 52.39
CA TRP A 426 3.20 -56.77 51.23
C TRP A 426 4.32 -55.77 51.56
N GLN A 427 4.92 -55.18 50.52
CA GLN A 427 5.81 -54.02 50.62
C GLN A 427 5.01 -52.73 50.93
N ARG A 428 5.45 -51.91 51.88
CA ARG A 428 4.86 -50.57 52.10
C ARG A 428 5.20 -49.63 50.94
N SER A 429 4.28 -48.70 50.66
CA SER A 429 4.54 -47.60 49.72
C SER A 429 5.78 -46.78 50.12
N LYS A 430 6.38 -46.14 49.13
CA LYS A 430 7.49 -45.18 49.28
C LYS A 430 7.16 -43.80 48.69
N ASP A 431 5.98 -43.66 48.10
CA ASP A 431 5.52 -42.41 47.52
C ASP A 431 5.03 -41.45 48.63
N ARG A 432 5.14 -40.14 48.40
CA ARG A 432 5.05 -39.11 49.47
C ARG A 432 3.62 -38.66 49.76
N ASP A 433 2.81 -38.90 48.77
CA ASP A 433 1.40 -38.63 48.46
C ASP A 433 0.51 -39.83 48.82
N PHE A 434 1.09 -41.01 49.08
CA PHE A 434 0.38 -42.22 49.46
C PHE A 434 -0.65 -42.00 50.60
N LEU A 435 -1.90 -42.41 50.37
CA LEU A 435 -3.02 -42.24 51.29
C LEU A 435 -3.42 -43.54 52.00
N SER A 436 -3.82 -44.57 51.25
CA SER A 436 -4.38 -45.83 51.78
C SER A 436 -4.13 -47.03 50.87
N TYR A 437 -4.11 -48.22 51.49
CA TYR A 437 -4.16 -49.50 50.76
C TYR A 437 -5.60 -50.01 50.69
N GLU A 438 -5.94 -50.69 49.61
CA GLU A 438 -7.13 -51.54 49.52
C GLU A 438 -6.68 -52.99 49.33
N VAL A 439 -7.05 -53.87 50.26
CA VAL A 439 -6.79 -55.31 50.14
C VAL A 439 -7.94 -55.93 49.35
N LEU A 440 -7.63 -56.37 48.14
CA LEU A 440 -8.58 -57.04 47.24
C LEU A 440 -8.33 -58.55 47.27
N TRP A 441 -9.37 -59.35 47.15
CA TRP A 441 -9.31 -60.82 47.10
C TRP A 441 -10.14 -61.38 45.93
N SER A 442 -9.79 -62.58 45.47
CA SER A 442 -10.56 -63.40 44.54
C SER A 442 -10.15 -64.87 44.66
N ASP A 443 -11.01 -65.80 44.23
CA ASP A 443 -10.70 -67.23 44.19
C ASP A 443 -9.87 -67.65 42.94
N SER A 444 -9.55 -66.68 42.07
CA SER A 444 -8.80 -66.88 40.82
C SER A 444 -8.14 -65.57 40.36
N GLU A 445 -7.01 -65.63 39.64
CA GLU A 445 -6.27 -64.41 39.25
C GLU A 445 -7.11 -63.47 38.36
N MET A 446 -7.98 -64.04 37.53
CA MET A 446 -8.83 -63.30 36.60
C MET A 446 -10.23 -62.96 37.14
N GLY A 447 -10.63 -63.53 38.28
CA GLY A 447 -11.97 -63.34 38.87
C GLY A 447 -12.27 -61.91 39.34
N GLU A 448 -13.52 -61.64 39.72
CA GLU A 448 -13.89 -60.36 40.32
C GLU A 448 -13.15 -60.15 41.65
N LYS A 449 -12.78 -58.90 41.91
CA LYS A 449 -11.85 -58.52 42.98
C LYS A 449 -12.61 -57.84 44.11
N GLU A 450 -13.12 -58.68 45.02
CA GLU A 450 -13.83 -58.25 46.21
C GLU A 450 -12.91 -57.42 47.12
N LEU A 451 -13.43 -56.32 47.65
CA LEU A 451 -12.73 -55.46 48.59
C LEU A 451 -12.89 -56.01 50.01
N LEU A 452 -11.82 -56.51 50.62
CA LEU A 452 -11.84 -57.03 51.99
C LEU A 452 -11.66 -55.94 53.05
N GLU A 453 -10.69 -55.03 52.85
CA GLU A 453 -10.40 -53.95 53.81
C GLU A 453 -9.76 -52.74 53.12
N ILE A 454 -10.16 -51.52 53.53
CA ILE A 454 -9.44 -50.27 53.23
C ILE A 454 -8.59 -49.89 54.44
N ILE A 455 -7.27 -49.94 54.26
CA ILE A 455 -6.28 -49.72 55.32
C ILE A 455 -5.69 -48.31 55.18
N THR A 456 -6.21 -47.37 55.97
CA THR A 456 -5.70 -45.99 56.09
C THR A 456 -4.48 -45.88 57.02
N ASN A 457 -4.19 -46.92 57.81
CA ASN A 457 -2.96 -47.00 58.60
C ASN A 457 -1.76 -47.29 57.70
N GLN A 458 -1.08 -46.24 57.24
CA GLN A 458 0.05 -46.31 56.30
C GLN A 458 1.23 -47.21 56.74
N LYS A 459 1.28 -47.60 58.03
CA LYS A 459 2.30 -48.49 58.61
C LYS A 459 1.88 -49.98 58.64
N GLN A 460 0.63 -50.31 58.36
CA GLN A 460 0.18 -51.70 58.25
C GLN A 460 0.55 -52.27 56.87
N ASN A 461 0.98 -53.53 56.83
CA ASN A 461 1.36 -54.22 55.59
C ASN A 461 1.16 -55.75 55.66
N ILE A 462 0.20 -56.16 56.50
CA ILE A 462 -0.20 -57.54 56.77
C ILE A 462 -1.72 -57.55 56.96
N PHE A 463 -2.37 -58.61 56.48
CA PHE A 463 -3.80 -58.91 56.64
C PHE A 463 -3.99 -60.43 56.84
N SER A 464 -5.03 -60.85 57.56
CA SER A 464 -5.30 -62.27 57.86
C SER A 464 -6.78 -62.61 57.74
N LEU A 465 -7.08 -63.81 57.26
CA LEU A 465 -8.41 -64.32 56.95
C LEU A 465 -8.63 -65.70 57.63
N ASN A 466 -9.73 -65.85 58.37
CA ASN A 466 -10.01 -67.03 59.20
C ASN A 466 -11.02 -68.00 58.54
N SER A 467 -11.39 -67.78 57.28
CA SER A 467 -12.30 -68.63 56.51
C SER A 467 -11.88 -68.58 55.05
N PHE A 468 -11.29 -69.68 54.57
CA PHE A 468 -10.67 -69.81 53.25
C PHE A 468 -10.76 -71.28 52.82
N ASN A 469 -10.51 -71.55 51.54
CA ASN A 469 -10.40 -72.92 51.03
C ASN A 469 -9.00 -73.14 50.41
N PRO A 470 -8.10 -73.91 51.05
CA PRO A 470 -6.73 -74.09 50.56
C PRO A 470 -6.60 -74.97 49.31
N SER A 471 -7.66 -75.74 48.97
CA SER A 471 -7.74 -76.54 47.74
C SER A 471 -8.03 -75.72 46.48
N ARG A 472 -8.15 -74.39 46.62
CA ARG A 472 -8.23 -73.43 45.52
C ARG A 472 -7.19 -72.34 45.72
N GLU A 473 -6.90 -71.62 44.64
CA GLU A 473 -6.15 -70.39 44.73
C GLU A 473 -6.93 -69.36 45.56
N ASN A 474 -6.22 -68.54 46.33
CA ASN A 474 -6.80 -67.43 47.08
C ASN A 474 -5.90 -66.24 46.74
N TRP A 475 -6.24 -65.57 45.65
CA TRP A 475 -5.46 -64.47 45.13
C TRP A 475 -5.77 -63.19 45.88
N PHE A 476 -4.73 -62.47 46.24
CA PHE A 476 -4.82 -61.15 46.81
C PHE A 476 -4.13 -60.14 45.89
N TRP A 477 -4.63 -58.90 45.87
CA TRP A 477 -3.98 -57.73 45.30
C TRP A 477 -3.98 -56.62 46.35
N VAL A 478 -2.99 -55.72 46.24
CA VAL A 478 -3.03 -54.45 46.96
C VAL A 478 -3.24 -53.35 45.93
N ARG A 479 -4.39 -52.67 46.00
CA ARG A 479 -4.53 -51.36 45.34
C ARG A 479 -3.96 -50.30 46.27
N VAL A 480 -3.31 -49.31 45.66
CA VAL A 480 -2.66 -48.19 46.32
C VAL A 480 -3.39 -46.94 45.85
N THR A 481 -3.85 -46.11 46.77
CA THR A 481 -4.49 -44.83 46.49
C THR A 481 -3.60 -43.71 47.04
N ASP A 482 -3.41 -42.66 46.26
CA ASP A 482 -2.71 -41.45 46.69
C ASP A 482 -3.66 -40.36 47.23
N TYR A 483 -3.11 -39.21 47.60
CA TYR A 483 -3.82 -38.09 48.18
C TYR A 483 -4.80 -37.41 47.22
N TRP A 484 -4.57 -37.51 45.90
CA TRP A 484 -5.41 -36.91 44.86
C TRP A 484 -6.43 -37.90 44.27
N GLY A 485 -6.41 -39.15 44.74
CA GLY A 485 -7.35 -40.18 44.35
C GLY A 485 -6.95 -40.96 43.10
N LEU A 486 -5.73 -40.78 42.57
CA LEU A 486 -5.23 -41.72 41.57
C LEU A 486 -4.96 -43.07 42.25
N THR A 487 -5.26 -44.15 41.55
CA THR A 487 -5.09 -45.50 42.08
C THR A 487 -4.24 -46.37 41.18
N TYR A 488 -3.45 -47.25 41.78
CA TYR A 488 -2.72 -48.28 41.07
C TYR A 488 -2.90 -49.64 41.74
N LYS A 489 -3.23 -50.67 40.97
CA LYS A 489 -3.38 -52.04 41.46
C LYS A 489 -2.09 -52.81 41.19
N GLY A 490 -1.38 -53.22 42.25
CA GLY A 490 -0.20 -54.08 42.11
C GLY A 490 -0.53 -55.45 41.50
N GLU A 491 0.51 -56.27 41.24
CA GLU A 491 0.33 -57.65 40.77
C GLU A 491 -0.29 -58.55 41.86
N GLY A 492 -0.90 -59.66 41.43
CA GLY A 492 -1.56 -60.60 42.31
C GLY A 492 -0.60 -61.57 42.99
N LYS A 493 -1.03 -62.20 44.09
CA LYS A 493 -0.34 -63.36 44.65
C LYS A 493 -1.30 -64.30 45.38
N THR A 494 -1.05 -65.61 45.26
CA THR A 494 -1.76 -66.70 45.96
C THR A 494 -0.76 -67.52 46.81
N HIS A 495 -1.27 -68.42 47.65
CA HIS A 495 -0.51 -69.49 48.31
C HIS A 495 -0.30 -70.69 47.37
N THR A 496 0.51 -71.65 47.81
CA THR A 496 0.64 -72.97 47.17
C THR A 496 -0.58 -73.84 47.49
N ILE A 497 -1.38 -74.18 46.48
CA ILE A 497 -2.61 -74.99 46.60
C ILE A 497 -2.30 -76.36 47.26
N ASP A 498 -3.25 -76.87 48.05
CA ASP A 498 -3.18 -78.23 48.60
C ASP A 498 -3.25 -79.31 47.50
N SER A 499 -2.63 -80.47 47.74
CA SER A 499 -2.41 -81.50 46.72
C SER A 499 -3.51 -82.57 46.70
N PRO A 500 -4.17 -82.83 45.55
CA PRO A 500 -5.18 -83.89 45.45
C PRO A 500 -4.63 -85.31 45.74
N PRO A 501 -5.49 -86.27 46.17
CA PRO A 501 -5.10 -87.67 46.39
C PRO A 501 -4.62 -88.38 45.11
N LYS A 502 -4.22 -89.65 45.17
CA LYS A 502 -3.81 -90.38 43.95
C LYS A 502 -5.02 -90.82 43.09
N ALA A 503 -5.03 -90.41 41.82
CA ALA A 503 -6.04 -90.77 40.81
C ALA A 503 -6.01 -92.26 40.39
N ALA A 504 -7.08 -92.74 39.76
CA ALA A 504 -7.21 -94.11 39.24
C ALA A 504 -7.89 -94.13 37.86
N ASP A 505 -7.11 -94.35 36.79
CA ASP A 505 -7.53 -94.12 35.39
C ASP A 505 -8.53 -95.16 34.84
N VAL A 506 -9.31 -94.76 33.82
CA VAL A 506 -10.21 -95.66 33.07
C VAL A 506 -9.46 -96.35 31.92
N ASP A 507 -9.33 -97.67 32.01
CA ASP A 507 -8.49 -98.47 31.12
C ASP A 507 -9.09 -98.69 29.73
N SER A 508 -10.39 -98.98 29.65
CA SER A 508 -11.07 -99.25 28.36
C SER A 508 -12.56 -98.94 28.37
N VAL A 509 -13.05 -98.47 27.22
CA VAL A 509 -14.46 -98.23 26.89
C VAL A 509 -14.72 -98.80 25.50
N ILE A 510 -15.82 -99.54 25.32
CA ILE A 510 -16.19 -100.21 24.06
C ILE A 510 -17.72 -100.15 23.89
N TYR A 511 -18.22 -99.83 22.69
CA TYR A 511 -19.65 -99.64 22.39
C TYR A 511 -20.14 -100.38 21.13
N ASP A 512 -21.44 -100.64 21.08
CA ASP A 512 -22.22 -101.02 19.89
C ASP A 512 -23.60 -100.35 19.94
N GLU A 513 -24.46 -100.58 18.94
CA GLU A 513 -25.81 -99.98 18.83
C GLU A 513 -26.75 -100.26 20.04
N GLN A 514 -26.36 -101.11 21.01
CA GLN A 514 -27.23 -101.54 22.12
C GLN A 514 -26.60 -101.48 23.52
N LYS A 515 -25.29 -101.26 23.68
CA LYS A 515 -24.60 -101.30 25.00
C LYS A 515 -23.18 -100.71 24.99
N MET A 516 -22.65 -100.44 26.19
CA MET A 516 -21.29 -99.95 26.42
C MET A 516 -20.70 -100.48 27.75
N SER A 517 -19.37 -100.66 27.89
CA SER A 517 -18.72 -101.25 29.09
C SER A 517 -17.41 -100.53 29.50
N ILE A 518 -17.08 -100.47 30.80
CA ILE A 518 -16.04 -99.60 31.40
C ILE A 518 -15.23 -100.30 32.53
N PHE A 519 -13.90 -100.06 32.62
CA PHE A 519 -12.94 -100.68 33.58
C PHE A 519 -11.90 -99.68 34.15
N TRP A 520 -11.35 -99.89 35.36
CA TRP A 520 -10.38 -98.97 36.04
C TRP A 520 -9.49 -99.64 37.14
N GLU A 521 -8.64 -98.88 37.88
CA GLU A 521 -7.70 -99.38 38.94
C GLU A 521 -8.05 -99.08 40.43
N ALA A 522 -7.36 -99.74 41.38
CA ALA A 522 -7.60 -99.67 42.85
C ALA A 522 -6.69 -98.67 43.61
N SER A 523 -7.14 -98.13 44.76
CA SER A 523 -6.49 -96.99 45.48
C SER A 523 -5.97 -97.32 46.90
N ILE A 524 -5.06 -96.49 47.42
CA ILE A 524 -4.19 -96.77 48.58
C ILE A 524 -3.94 -95.62 49.58
N GLU A 525 -4.63 -94.47 49.46
CA GLU A 525 -4.33 -93.27 50.28
C GLU A 525 -4.96 -93.23 51.69
N ASN A 526 -4.36 -92.45 52.60
CA ASN A 526 -4.73 -92.40 54.03
C ASN A 526 -5.91 -91.46 54.36
N ASP A 527 -6.18 -90.48 53.51
CA ASP A 527 -7.28 -89.50 53.60
C ASP A 527 -8.46 -89.86 52.69
N PHE A 528 -8.38 -90.97 51.95
CA PHE A 528 -9.43 -91.51 51.09
C PHE A 528 -10.80 -91.62 51.77
N SER A 529 -11.85 -91.38 50.96
CA SER A 529 -13.25 -91.35 51.35
C SER A 529 -14.12 -92.26 50.47
N TYR A 530 -14.17 -92.05 49.14
CA TYR A 530 -14.94 -92.90 48.22
C TYR A 530 -14.52 -92.76 46.74
N TYR A 531 -14.99 -93.69 45.90
CA TYR A 531 -14.99 -93.57 44.43
C TYR A 531 -16.32 -93.07 43.88
N GLU A 532 -16.30 -92.33 42.77
CA GLU A 532 -17.50 -91.92 42.01
C GLU A 532 -17.25 -92.01 40.51
N LEU A 533 -18.07 -92.81 39.78
CA LEU A 533 -17.95 -93.03 38.34
C LEU A 533 -18.89 -92.10 37.58
N PHE A 534 -18.41 -91.50 36.49
CA PHE A 534 -19.12 -90.51 35.69
C PHE A 534 -19.12 -90.84 34.19
N ILE A 535 -20.11 -90.30 33.47
CA ILE A 535 -20.16 -90.14 32.01
C ILE A 535 -20.16 -88.65 31.65
N SER A 536 -19.43 -88.27 30.61
CA SER A 536 -19.24 -86.91 30.13
C SER A 536 -19.36 -86.87 28.61
N ASP A 537 -19.63 -85.70 28.04
CA ASP A 537 -19.90 -85.51 26.60
C ASP A 537 -18.64 -85.04 25.82
N THR A 538 -17.52 -84.84 26.55
CA THR A 538 -16.13 -84.63 26.11
C THR A 538 -15.15 -85.04 27.24
N GLU A 539 -13.83 -85.15 26.98
CA GLU A 539 -12.83 -85.67 27.95
C GLU A 539 -12.86 -84.94 29.29
N PHE A 540 -13.06 -83.63 29.21
CA PHE A 540 -13.08 -82.69 30.33
C PHE A 540 -14.48 -82.06 30.55
N GLY A 541 -15.50 -82.62 29.89
CA GLY A 541 -16.87 -82.09 29.87
C GLY A 541 -17.64 -82.25 31.18
N THR A 542 -18.96 -82.01 31.13
CA THR A 542 -19.81 -82.09 32.32
C THR A 542 -20.01 -83.54 32.75
N ARG A 543 -19.20 -83.97 33.71
CA ARG A 543 -19.21 -85.32 34.30
C ARG A 543 -20.50 -85.54 35.11
N ARG A 544 -21.42 -86.34 34.55
CA ARG A 544 -22.71 -86.75 35.14
C ARG A 544 -22.52 -88.04 35.95
N PRO A 545 -22.81 -88.06 37.27
CA PRO A 545 -22.51 -89.20 38.13
C PRO A 545 -23.43 -90.39 37.83
N ILE A 546 -22.83 -91.56 37.66
CA ILE A 546 -23.52 -92.84 37.47
C ILE A 546 -23.69 -93.58 38.81
N VAL A 547 -22.61 -93.69 39.59
CA VAL A 547 -22.60 -94.49 40.84
C VAL A 547 -21.45 -94.09 41.78
N LYS A 548 -21.72 -94.07 43.09
CA LYS A 548 -20.71 -94.01 44.16
C LYS A 548 -20.35 -95.39 44.69
N ILE A 549 -19.06 -95.61 44.96
CA ILE A 549 -18.49 -96.90 45.38
C ILE A 549 -17.54 -96.64 46.56
N GLY A 550 -18.00 -96.89 47.79
CA GLY A 550 -17.21 -96.68 49.03
C GLY A 550 -16.21 -97.78 49.36
N ALA A 551 -15.95 -98.71 48.45
CA ALA A 551 -14.98 -99.80 48.63
C ALA A 551 -13.76 -99.58 47.74
N SER A 552 -12.57 -99.46 48.33
CA SER A 552 -11.31 -99.07 47.66
C SER A 552 -10.73 -100.11 46.68
N ASN A 553 -11.43 -101.23 46.47
CA ASN A 553 -10.92 -102.42 45.77
C ASN A 553 -11.79 -102.93 44.60
N ARG A 554 -12.67 -102.09 44.02
CA ARG A 554 -13.59 -102.46 42.93
C ARG A 554 -13.26 -101.72 41.62
N ASN A 555 -13.45 -102.37 40.46
CA ASN A 555 -12.78 -102.01 39.20
C ASN A 555 -13.60 -102.04 37.87
N ASN A 556 -14.93 -102.21 37.83
CA ASN A 556 -15.70 -102.19 36.55
C ASN A 556 -17.20 -101.82 36.63
N TYR A 557 -17.78 -101.46 35.47
CA TYR A 557 -19.21 -101.09 35.27
C TYR A 557 -19.70 -101.27 33.81
N VAL A 558 -21.03 -101.25 33.56
CA VAL A 558 -21.68 -101.48 32.24
C VAL A 558 -22.92 -100.59 32.04
N LEU A 559 -23.13 -100.05 30.82
CA LEU A 559 -24.20 -99.12 30.44
C LEU A 559 -25.01 -99.62 29.20
N ARG A 560 -26.20 -99.03 28.93
CA ARG A 560 -27.12 -99.48 27.86
C ARG A 560 -27.88 -98.40 27.06
N HIS A 561 -27.65 -97.11 27.31
CA HIS A 561 -28.24 -96.01 26.53
C HIS A 561 -27.23 -94.84 26.49
N PHE A 562 -26.99 -94.23 25.33
CA PHE A 562 -26.01 -93.14 25.11
C PHE A 562 -26.33 -92.38 23.81
N ASP A 563 -25.64 -91.26 23.55
CA ASP A 563 -25.79 -90.42 22.34
C ASP A 563 -24.52 -90.51 21.46
N PRO A 564 -24.61 -90.95 20.18
CA PRO A 564 -23.45 -91.15 19.31
C PRO A 564 -22.96 -89.87 18.61
N THR A 565 -23.65 -88.72 18.75
CA THR A 565 -23.23 -87.46 18.12
C THR A 565 -22.16 -86.70 18.91
N LYS A 566 -21.88 -87.17 20.13
CA LYS A 566 -20.92 -86.61 21.07
C LYS A 566 -19.99 -87.68 21.62
N GLU A 567 -18.90 -87.22 22.22
CA GLU A 567 -17.84 -88.08 22.73
C GLU A 567 -18.24 -88.58 24.13
N ASN A 568 -18.68 -89.83 24.30
CA ASN A 568 -19.06 -90.32 25.62
C ASN A 568 -17.80 -90.74 26.40
N TRP A 569 -17.23 -89.81 27.16
CA TRP A 569 -16.05 -90.06 28.00
C TRP A 569 -16.44 -90.56 29.39
N PHE A 570 -15.76 -91.60 29.85
CA PHE A 570 -15.95 -92.17 31.18
C PHE A 570 -14.70 -91.94 32.03
N SER A 571 -14.89 -91.44 33.24
CA SER A 571 -13.84 -91.17 34.22
C SER A 571 -14.34 -91.41 35.63
N ILE A 572 -13.43 -91.78 36.54
CA ILE A 572 -13.74 -92.09 37.93
C ILE A 572 -12.93 -91.22 38.89
N ASP A 573 -13.56 -90.73 39.95
CA ASP A 573 -12.90 -89.94 40.99
C ASP A 573 -12.46 -90.78 42.17
N VAL A 574 -11.32 -90.38 42.74
CA VAL A 574 -10.85 -90.75 44.09
C VAL A 574 -11.04 -89.52 44.98
N VAL A 575 -11.91 -89.57 45.99
CA VAL A 575 -12.25 -88.40 46.84
C VAL A 575 -11.68 -88.56 48.26
N ASP A 576 -11.23 -87.46 48.87
CA ASP A 576 -10.65 -87.41 50.22
C ASP A 576 -11.61 -86.89 51.32
N LYS A 577 -11.04 -86.51 52.49
CA LYS A 577 -11.75 -85.98 53.67
C LYS A 577 -12.05 -84.47 53.64
N TRP A 578 -11.31 -83.66 52.88
CA TRP A 578 -11.60 -82.24 52.67
C TRP A 578 -12.52 -82.00 51.47
N GLY A 579 -12.82 -83.05 50.70
CA GLY A 579 -13.64 -83.02 49.50
C GLY A 579 -12.84 -82.77 48.23
N ILE A 580 -11.50 -82.73 48.32
CA ILE A 580 -10.61 -82.71 47.17
C ILE A 580 -10.74 -84.08 46.47
N ARG A 581 -10.69 -84.05 45.14
CA ARG A 581 -10.92 -85.21 44.30
C ARG A 581 -9.87 -85.31 43.21
N SER A 582 -9.47 -86.53 42.93
CA SER A 582 -8.50 -86.84 41.89
C SER A 582 -9.17 -87.66 40.80
N ILE A 583 -9.28 -87.02 39.66
CA ILE A 583 -9.95 -87.52 38.47
C ILE A 583 -8.98 -88.48 37.78
N GLY A 584 -9.33 -89.76 37.74
CA GLY A 584 -8.68 -90.72 36.84
C GLY A 584 -8.93 -90.33 35.40
N LYS A 585 -7.91 -90.47 34.54
CA LYS A 585 -8.01 -90.13 33.11
C LYS A 585 -9.23 -90.77 32.49
N ALA A 586 -9.93 -89.97 31.71
CA ALA A 586 -11.13 -90.40 31.03
C ALA A 586 -10.78 -91.24 29.78
N LYS A 587 -11.77 -91.97 29.24
CA LYS A 587 -11.66 -92.63 27.93
C LYS A 587 -13.01 -92.69 27.20
N SER A 588 -13.02 -92.67 25.86
CA SER A 588 -14.22 -92.41 25.04
C SER A 588 -14.52 -93.39 23.89
N ASN A 589 -15.66 -93.14 23.23
CA ASN A 589 -15.85 -93.28 21.77
C ASN A 589 -15.56 -91.94 21.07
N ASP A 590 -15.07 -91.91 19.82
CA ASP A 590 -14.77 -90.66 19.05
C ASP A 590 -16.01 -89.76 18.75
N ALA A 591 -15.78 -88.52 18.28
CA ALA A 591 -16.77 -87.41 18.18
C ALA A 591 -16.75 -86.55 16.88
N ASN A 592 -17.63 -85.53 16.82
CA ASN A 592 -17.72 -84.47 15.79
C ASN A 592 -17.16 -83.10 16.28
N SER A 593 -16.92 -82.14 15.36
CA SER A 593 -16.04 -80.97 15.54
C SER A 593 -16.72 -79.57 15.57
N PRO A 594 -16.06 -78.50 16.08
CA PRO A 594 -16.60 -77.12 16.21
C PRO A 594 -16.24 -76.11 15.08
N PRO A 595 -16.89 -74.91 15.02
CA PRO A 595 -16.79 -73.96 13.89
C PRO A 595 -15.63 -72.93 13.94
N GLU A 596 -15.29 -72.38 12.76
CA GLU A 596 -14.18 -71.46 12.48
C GLU A 596 -14.46 -69.95 12.74
N ALA A 597 -13.40 -69.20 13.08
CA ALA A 597 -13.42 -67.77 13.35
C ALA A 597 -13.19 -66.93 12.08
N ILE A 598 -14.04 -65.92 11.85
CA ILE A 598 -14.23 -65.27 10.55
C ILE A 598 -13.80 -63.80 10.58
N ARG A 599 -13.19 -63.30 9.49
CA ARG A 599 -12.69 -61.92 9.36
C ARG A 599 -13.60 -61.04 8.51
N ILE A 600 -13.72 -59.78 8.92
CA ILE A 600 -14.17 -58.69 8.04
C ILE A 600 -13.10 -58.48 6.96
N THR A 601 -13.53 -58.36 5.71
CA THR A 601 -12.65 -58.20 4.53
C THR A 601 -12.79 -56.85 3.87
N ASP A 602 -13.97 -56.23 3.98
CA ASP A 602 -14.32 -55.00 3.26
C ASP A 602 -15.44 -54.26 3.99
N VAL A 603 -15.37 -52.92 4.00
CA VAL A 603 -16.34 -52.01 4.62
C VAL A 603 -16.49 -50.78 3.73
N ASN A 604 -17.66 -50.62 3.10
CA ASN A 604 -17.97 -49.48 2.25
C ASN A 604 -19.19 -48.73 2.81
N TYR A 605 -19.10 -47.42 2.92
CA TYR A 605 -20.14 -46.60 3.54
C TYR A 605 -20.37 -45.29 2.77
N SER A 606 -21.55 -44.71 3.01
CA SER A 606 -22.07 -43.52 2.34
C SER A 606 -23.23 -42.96 3.18
N TYR A 607 -23.66 -41.73 2.91
CA TYR A 607 -24.74 -41.07 3.66
C TYR A 607 -26.08 -41.83 3.71
N GLU A 608 -26.34 -42.70 2.72
CA GLU A 608 -27.58 -43.48 2.62
C GLU A 608 -27.39 -45.00 2.77
N ASN A 609 -26.15 -45.53 2.78
CA ASN A 609 -25.88 -46.97 2.85
C ASN A 609 -24.58 -47.28 3.60
N PHE A 610 -24.62 -48.24 4.51
CA PHE A 610 -23.44 -48.87 5.13
C PHE A 610 -23.43 -50.37 4.78
N ASN A 611 -22.30 -50.88 4.28
CA ASN A 611 -22.13 -52.26 3.84
C ASN A 611 -20.82 -52.85 4.39
N ILE A 612 -20.91 -53.98 5.09
CA ILE A 612 -19.78 -54.68 5.70
C ILE A 612 -19.78 -56.16 5.27
N LYS A 613 -18.61 -56.67 4.89
CA LYS A 613 -18.43 -58.00 4.29
C LYS A 613 -17.36 -58.83 5.00
N TRP A 614 -17.57 -60.14 5.07
CA TRP A 614 -16.68 -61.08 5.73
C TRP A 614 -16.46 -62.39 4.95
N GLU A 615 -15.56 -63.24 5.46
CA GLU A 615 -15.21 -64.54 4.88
C GLU A 615 -16.28 -65.61 5.14
N LYS A 616 -16.38 -66.63 4.28
CA LYS A 616 -17.33 -67.75 4.42
C LYS A 616 -16.67 -68.94 5.12
N THR A 617 -17.36 -69.57 6.09
CA THR A 617 -16.92 -70.84 6.68
C THR A 617 -16.97 -72.01 5.66
N ALA A 618 -16.02 -72.93 5.77
CA ALA A 618 -15.95 -74.13 4.93
C ALA A 618 -16.71 -75.36 5.49
N GLN A 619 -17.42 -75.23 6.61
CA GLN A 619 -17.91 -76.36 7.41
C GLN A 619 -19.38 -76.73 7.11
N ASN A 620 -19.64 -78.04 7.05
CA ASN A 620 -20.92 -78.60 6.59
C ASN A 620 -22.05 -78.56 7.64
N ASP A 621 -21.71 -78.29 8.90
CA ASP A 621 -22.59 -78.26 10.07
C ASP A 621 -22.82 -76.84 10.62
N PHE A 622 -22.57 -75.79 9.83
CA PHE A 622 -22.87 -74.39 10.17
C PHE A 622 -24.35 -74.11 10.53
N SER A 623 -24.58 -73.10 11.40
CA SER A 623 -25.90 -72.60 11.80
C SER A 623 -26.09 -71.08 11.66
N PHE A 624 -25.15 -70.22 12.10
CA PHE A 624 -25.33 -68.76 11.99
C PHE A 624 -24.04 -67.91 12.05
N TYR A 625 -24.16 -66.63 11.67
CA TYR A 625 -23.23 -65.54 11.99
C TYR A 625 -23.92 -64.45 12.85
N GLU A 626 -23.17 -63.64 13.60
CA GLU A 626 -23.64 -62.38 14.21
C GLU A 626 -22.65 -61.23 13.92
N LEU A 627 -23.19 -60.03 13.65
CA LEU A 627 -22.41 -58.80 13.46
C LEU A 627 -22.47 -57.93 14.73
N MET A 628 -21.34 -57.35 15.13
CA MET A 628 -21.18 -56.58 16.37
C MET A 628 -20.48 -55.23 16.14
N VAL A 629 -20.74 -54.21 16.97
CA VAL A 629 -20.13 -52.86 16.90
C VAL A 629 -19.81 -52.23 18.26
N SER A 630 -18.74 -51.44 18.36
CA SER A 630 -18.30 -50.68 19.54
C SER A 630 -17.79 -49.28 19.14
N ASN A 631 -17.85 -48.31 20.05
CA ASN A 631 -17.23 -46.97 19.88
C ASN A 631 -15.76 -46.93 20.38
N GLN A 632 -15.22 -48.06 20.84
CA GLN A 632 -13.84 -48.21 21.32
C GLN A 632 -13.33 -49.61 20.94
N ARG A 633 -12.08 -49.69 20.49
CA ARG A 633 -11.44 -50.94 20.03
C ARG A 633 -11.61 -52.12 20.99
N ASP A 634 -11.39 -51.87 22.28
CA ASP A 634 -11.39 -52.88 23.35
C ASP A 634 -12.67 -52.80 24.22
N GLY A 635 -13.67 -52.03 23.78
CA GLY A 635 -14.98 -51.94 24.43
C GLY A 635 -15.89 -53.12 24.10
N ILE A 636 -16.83 -53.44 24.99
CA ILE A 636 -17.81 -54.53 24.78
C ILE A 636 -18.69 -54.19 23.56
N PRO A 637 -18.63 -54.98 22.47
CA PRO A 637 -19.37 -54.65 21.26
C PRO A 637 -20.83 -55.12 21.38
N ASN A 638 -21.75 -54.29 20.88
CA ASN A 638 -23.18 -54.56 20.84
C ASN A 638 -23.55 -55.28 19.54
N ARG A 639 -24.49 -56.23 19.59
CA ARG A 639 -24.94 -56.96 18.40
C ARG A 639 -25.86 -56.10 17.52
N LEU A 640 -25.52 -56.03 16.23
CA LEU A 640 -26.31 -55.41 15.17
C LEU A 640 -27.27 -56.38 14.49
N ALA A 641 -26.82 -57.61 14.18
CA ALA A 641 -27.59 -58.58 13.42
C ALA A 641 -27.19 -60.03 13.72
N THR A 642 -28.08 -60.97 13.35
CA THR A 642 -27.87 -62.43 13.34
C THR A 642 -28.35 -62.96 11.99
N LEU A 643 -27.60 -63.86 11.36
CA LEU A 643 -27.81 -64.34 9.98
C LEU A 643 -27.63 -65.86 9.94
N SER A 644 -28.54 -66.62 9.32
CA SER A 644 -28.65 -68.08 9.51
C SER A 644 -28.32 -68.93 8.27
N SER A 645 -27.68 -68.35 7.24
CA SER A 645 -27.09 -69.08 6.12
C SER A 645 -25.58 -68.86 6.07
N SER A 646 -24.81 -69.90 5.72
CA SER A 646 -23.34 -69.75 5.58
C SER A 646 -22.96 -68.87 4.39
N GLU A 647 -23.91 -68.65 3.47
CA GLU A 647 -23.81 -67.70 2.36
C GLU A 647 -23.94 -66.22 2.81
N ASP A 648 -24.55 -65.94 3.96
CA ASP A 648 -24.88 -64.59 4.46
C ASP A 648 -23.61 -63.87 4.95
N THR A 649 -22.75 -63.49 4.01
CA THR A 649 -21.40 -62.94 4.24
C THR A 649 -21.30 -61.42 4.10
N THR A 650 -22.44 -60.76 3.98
CA THR A 650 -22.57 -59.30 3.84
C THR A 650 -23.75 -58.81 4.66
N TYR A 651 -23.55 -57.74 5.42
CA TYR A 651 -24.64 -56.96 6.02
C TYR A 651 -24.66 -55.58 5.39
N SER A 652 -25.77 -55.25 4.75
CA SER A 652 -26.02 -53.91 4.19
C SER A 652 -27.25 -53.31 4.85
N ILE A 653 -27.12 -52.09 5.37
CA ILE A 653 -28.22 -51.29 5.92
C ILE A 653 -28.32 -49.98 5.15
N SER A 654 -29.53 -49.60 4.77
CA SER A 654 -29.81 -48.38 4.01
C SER A 654 -30.81 -47.48 4.71
N GLY A 655 -30.52 -46.18 4.70
CA GLY A 655 -31.21 -45.14 5.45
C GLY A 655 -30.32 -43.91 5.64
N ARG A 656 -30.90 -42.71 5.54
CA ARG A 656 -30.15 -41.45 5.68
C ARG A 656 -29.62 -41.29 7.10
N GLY A 657 -28.30 -41.07 7.24
CA GLY A 657 -27.65 -40.85 8.53
C GLY A 657 -27.76 -42.05 9.49
N ILE A 658 -27.87 -43.27 8.95
CA ILE A 658 -27.98 -44.51 9.75
C ILE A 658 -26.62 -44.99 10.31
N PHE A 659 -25.55 -44.36 9.85
CA PHE A 659 -24.16 -44.50 10.27
C PHE A 659 -23.56 -43.08 10.36
N ASP A 660 -22.58 -42.86 11.23
CA ASP A 660 -22.03 -41.53 11.56
C ASP A 660 -20.51 -41.62 11.77
N PRO A 661 -19.72 -41.57 10.68
CA PRO A 661 -18.26 -41.72 10.72
C PRO A 661 -17.52 -40.51 11.30
N THR A 662 -18.21 -39.42 11.64
CA THR A 662 -17.64 -38.29 12.41
C THR A 662 -17.20 -38.70 13.82
N LYS A 663 -17.53 -39.93 14.24
CA LYS A 663 -17.18 -40.56 15.52
C LYS A 663 -16.59 -41.93 15.22
N GLU A 664 -15.48 -42.26 15.87
CA GLU A 664 -14.78 -43.52 15.64
C GLU A 664 -15.61 -44.74 16.08
N GLN A 665 -15.75 -45.73 15.20
CA GLN A 665 -16.44 -46.99 15.46
C GLN A 665 -15.62 -48.22 15.03
N TRP A 666 -15.91 -49.36 15.65
CA TRP A 666 -15.20 -50.64 15.49
C TRP A 666 -16.17 -51.81 15.34
N PHE A 667 -16.00 -52.65 14.31
CA PHE A 667 -16.92 -53.75 13.96
C PHE A 667 -16.28 -55.14 14.06
N PHE A 668 -17.06 -56.18 14.37
CA PHE A 668 -16.61 -57.58 14.56
C PHE A 668 -17.65 -58.60 14.06
N ILE A 669 -17.22 -59.84 13.75
CA ILE A 669 -18.09 -60.97 13.33
C ILE A 669 -17.98 -62.14 14.30
N LYS A 670 -19.07 -62.88 14.48
CA LYS A 670 -19.23 -64.11 15.25
C LYS A 670 -19.85 -65.21 14.39
N THR A 671 -19.59 -66.49 14.68
CA THR A 671 -20.00 -67.67 13.89
C THR A 671 -20.50 -68.80 14.81
N GLY A 672 -21.40 -69.69 14.35
CA GLY A 672 -21.81 -70.90 15.09
C GLY A 672 -22.40 -72.07 14.26
N ASP A 673 -22.60 -73.23 14.90
CA ASP A 673 -22.94 -74.54 14.27
C ASP A 673 -24.30 -75.17 14.72
N ILE A 674 -24.77 -76.25 14.06
CA ILE A 674 -26.05 -76.93 14.33
C ILE A 674 -26.05 -77.76 15.61
N TRP A 675 -24.88 -78.02 16.20
CA TRP A 675 -24.72 -78.75 17.46
C TRP A 675 -24.67 -77.80 18.68
N GLY A 676 -24.53 -76.49 18.44
CA GLY A 676 -24.68 -75.39 19.40
C GLY A 676 -23.38 -74.67 19.80
N GLN A 677 -22.36 -74.65 18.94
CA GLN A 677 -21.01 -74.12 19.25
C GLN A 677 -20.76 -72.76 18.56
N GLU A 678 -19.95 -71.86 19.14
CA GLU A 678 -19.82 -70.44 18.70
C GLU A 678 -18.39 -69.83 18.85
N VAL A 679 -18.01 -68.81 18.05
CA VAL A 679 -16.70 -68.11 18.09
C VAL A 679 -16.72 -66.68 17.50
N ILE A 680 -15.82 -65.75 17.93
CA ILE A 680 -15.70 -64.34 17.48
C ILE A 680 -14.35 -64.06 16.76
N GLY A 681 -14.36 -63.20 15.73
CA GLY A 681 -13.20 -62.75 14.94
C GLY A 681 -12.69 -61.32 15.22
N PRO A 682 -11.68 -60.83 14.45
CA PRO A 682 -10.96 -59.57 14.73
C PRO A 682 -11.74 -58.31 14.32
N GLY A 683 -11.40 -57.18 14.98
CA GLY A 683 -12.09 -55.89 14.82
C GLY A 683 -11.55 -54.97 13.72
N TYR A 684 -12.45 -54.19 13.08
CA TYR A 684 -12.17 -53.25 11.98
C TYR A 684 -12.61 -51.81 12.34
N ARG A 685 -11.76 -50.79 12.15
CA ARG A 685 -12.02 -49.37 12.49
C ARG A 685 -12.66 -48.59 11.33
N VAL A 686 -13.57 -47.67 11.63
CA VAL A 686 -14.11 -46.67 10.68
C VAL A 686 -14.17 -45.29 11.34
N PHE A 687 -13.77 -44.24 10.61
CA PHE A 687 -13.78 -42.81 11.02
C PHE A 687 -13.44 -41.96 9.78
N ASP A 688 -14.10 -40.81 9.59
CA ASP A 688 -13.81 -39.85 8.50
C ASP A 688 -12.97 -38.65 8.97
N GLU A 689 -12.20 -38.07 8.05
CA GLU A 689 -11.44 -36.83 8.23
C GLU A 689 -12.12 -35.67 7.46
N PRO A 690 -11.99 -34.40 7.88
CA PRO A 690 -12.61 -33.28 7.17
C PRO A 690 -12.08 -33.11 5.73
N PRO A 691 -12.93 -32.71 4.76
CA PRO A 691 -12.61 -32.73 3.34
C PRO A 691 -11.46 -31.78 2.96
N ILE A 692 -10.71 -32.12 1.91
CA ILE A 692 -9.58 -31.33 1.41
C ILE A 692 -10.06 -29.95 0.90
N PRO A 693 -9.51 -28.83 1.42
CA PRO A 693 -9.94 -27.49 1.04
C PRO A 693 -9.56 -27.16 -0.41
N SER A 694 -10.57 -26.79 -1.20
CA SER A 694 -10.38 -26.24 -2.55
C SER A 694 -10.01 -24.76 -2.48
N ASN A 695 -9.09 -24.32 -3.33
CA ASN A 695 -8.66 -22.93 -3.40
C ASN A 695 -9.11 -22.26 -4.69
N ILE A 696 -9.61 -21.01 -4.56
CA ILE A 696 -9.85 -20.11 -5.69
C ILE A 696 -8.49 -19.74 -6.30
N HIS A 697 -8.33 -19.87 -7.63
CA HIS A 697 -7.09 -19.55 -8.33
C HIS A 697 -7.23 -18.42 -9.36
N SER A 698 -8.42 -18.25 -9.95
CA SER A 698 -8.77 -17.08 -10.76
C SER A 698 -10.00 -16.36 -10.18
N ILE A 699 -10.00 -15.04 -10.31
CA ILE A 699 -11.18 -14.19 -10.14
C ILE A 699 -11.11 -13.14 -11.25
N GLU A 700 -12.15 -13.06 -12.09
CA GLU A 700 -12.25 -12.12 -13.21
C GLU A 700 -13.51 -11.27 -13.08
N TYR A 701 -13.38 -9.95 -13.21
CA TYR A 701 -14.54 -9.05 -13.22
C TYR A 701 -14.97 -8.71 -14.64
N ARG A 702 -16.27 -8.81 -14.95
CA ARG A 702 -16.83 -8.38 -16.25
C ARG A 702 -18.32 -8.08 -16.15
N LYS A 703 -18.75 -6.87 -16.54
CA LYS A 703 -20.18 -6.47 -16.64
C LYS A 703 -20.96 -6.63 -15.33
N GLY A 704 -20.48 -6.02 -14.24
CA GLY A 704 -21.15 -6.03 -12.92
C GLY A 704 -21.15 -7.39 -12.22
N GLN A 705 -20.19 -8.26 -12.59
CA GLN A 705 -20.15 -9.67 -12.18
C GLN A 705 -18.71 -10.12 -11.92
N PHE A 706 -18.48 -10.84 -10.82
CA PHE A 706 -17.25 -11.59 -10.58
C PHE A 706 -17.42 -13.05 -11.03
N SER A 707 -16.54 -13.52 -11.90
CA SER A 707 -16.38 -14.91 -12.28
C SER A 707 -15.24 -15.52 -11.46
N PHE A 708 -15.45 -16.69 -10.88
CA PHE A 708 -14.48 -17.40 -10.02
C PHE A 708 -14.16 -18.77 -10.60
N GLU A 709 -12.92 -19.25 -10.42
CA GLU A 709 -12.59 -20.66 -10.68
C GLU A 709 -11.72 -21.26 -9.55
N TRP A 710 -11.98 -22.52 -9.24
CA TRP A 710 -11.23 -23.35 -8.30
C TRP A 710 -10.93 -24.74 -8.90
N SER A 711 -10.17 -25.57 -8.20
CA SER A 711 -9.95 -26.97 -8.62
C SER A 711 -11.07 -27.89 -8.12
N PRO A 712 -11.46 -28.93 -8.87
CA PRO A 712 -12.46 -29.90 -8.41
C PRO A 712 -11.93 -30.67 -7.21
N ASN A 713 -12.77 -30.81 -6.19
CA ASN A 713 -12.59 -31.78 -5.12
C ASN A 713 -13.02 -33.16 -5.67
N ASN A 714 -12.18 -34.17 -5.46
CA ASN A 714 -12.37 -35.52 -6.01
C ASN A 714 -12.51 -36.57 -4.89
N GLU A 715 -12.93 -36.16 -3.70
CA GLU A 715 -13.27 -37.05 -2.59
C GLU A 715 -14.68 -37.63 -2.83
N ASP A 716 -14.85 -38.92 -2.57
CA ASP A 716 -16.09 -39.66 -2.90
C ASP A 716 -17.29 -39.25 -2.02
N ASP A 717 -17.04 -38.56 -0.92
CA ASP A 717 -17.96 -38.10 0.11
C ASP A 717 -18.25 -36.58 0.04
N PHE A 718 -17.72 -35.87 -0.98
CA PHE A 718 -18.04 -34.46 -1.22
C PHE A 718 -19.55 -34.21 -1.27
N ARG A 719 -20.04 -33.19 -0.55
CA ARG A 719 -21.44 -32.75 -0.57
C ARG A 719 -21.64 -31.43 -1.28
N ARG A 720 -20.80 -30.43 -1.00
CA ARG A 720 -20.92 -29.10 -1.61
C ARG A 720 -19.71 -28.19 -1.45
N TYR A 721 -19.65 -27.23 -2.37
CA TYR A 721 -19.00 -25.95 -2.18
C TYR A 721 -19.95 -24.96 -1.49
N ASN A 722 -19.40 -24.08 -0.67
CA ASN A 722 -20.03 -22.86 -0.18
C ASN A 722 -19.05 -21.71 -0.43
N LEU A 723 -19.44 -20.68 -1.20
CA LEU A 723 -18.66 -19.46 -1.40
C LEU A 723 -19.26 -18.35 -0.55
N TYR A 724 -18.44 -17.73 0.29
CA TYR A 724 -18.80 -16.60 1.15
C TYR A 724 -18.10 -15.33 0.68
N GLU A 725 -18.75 -14.18 0.88
CA GLU A 725 -18.22 -12.85 0.62
C GLU A 725 -18.29 -11.95 1.87
N SER A 726 -17.44 -10.92 1.92
CA SER A 726 -17.49 -9.86 2.94
C SER A 726 -16.94 -8.55 2.39
N MET A 727 -17.35 -7.41 2.96
CA MET A 727 -16.71 -6.11 2.70
C MET A 727 -15.41 -5.93 3.50
N THR A 728 -15.15 -6.76 4.51
CA THR A 728 -13.98 -6.68 5.40
C THR A 728 -13.11 -7.93 5.33
N SER A 729 -11.79 -7.74 5.45
CA SER A 729 -10.80 -8.83 5.38
C SER A 729 -10.82 -9.80 6.55
N ASP A 730 -11.54 -9.47 7.62
CA ASP A 730 -11.72 -10.31 8.82
C ASP A 730 -12.81 -11.39 8.65
N MET A 731 -13.64 -11.29 7.60
CA MET A 731 -14.81 -12.15 7.33
C MET A 731 -15.82 -12.24 8.50
N LEU A 732 -15.82 -11.29 9.45
CA LEU A 732 -16.67 -11.38 10.66
C LEU A 732 -18.17 -11.26 10.36
N ASN A 733 -18.52 -10.62 9.25
CA ASN A 733 -19.89 -10.46 8.75
C ASN A 733 -20.02 -11.07 7.34
N GLU A 734 -19.50 -12.28 7.12
CA GLU A 734 -19.56 -12.92 5.80
C GLU A 734 -20.97 -13.40 5.42
N GLU A 735 -21.36 -13.22 4.15
CA GLU A 735 -22.61 -13.73 3.58
C GLU A 735 -22.35 -14.82 2.53
N LYS A 736 -23.24 -15.82 2.44
CA LYS A 736 -23.11 -16.95 1.51
C LYS A 736 -23.73 -16.63 0.15
N VAL A 737 -22.90 -16.24 -0.81
CA VAL A 737 -23.33 -15.85 -2.17
C VAL A 737 -23.62 -17.02 -3.11
N TYR A 738 -22.96 -18.16 -2.92
CA TYR A 738 -23.12 -19.31 -3.81
C TYR A 738 -22.88 -20.64 -3.10
N SER A 739 -23.54 -21.70 -3.59
CA SER A 739 -23.28 -23.07 -3.19
C SER A 739 -23.70 -24.03 -4.31
N SER A 740 -22.89 -25.05 -4.57
CA SER A 740 -23.21 -26.12 -5.51
C SER A 740 -22.89 -27.48 -4.92
N VAL A 741 -23.74 -28.47 -5.25
CA VAL A 741 -23.64 -29.87 -4.82
C VAL A 741 -22.98 -30.77 -5.86
N ILE A 742 -22.35 -30.18 -6.89
CA ILE A 742 -21.71 -30.87 -7.99
C ILE A 742 -20.20 -30.60 -7.88
N ASN A 743 -19.39 -31.63 -7.64
CA ASN A 743 -17.95 -31.46 -7.42
C ASN A 743 -17.16 -30.96 -8.66
N LYS A 744 -17.76 -31.07 -9.85
CA LYS A 744 -17.25 -30.55 -11.13
C LYS A 744 -17.79 -29.15 -11.48
N ASP A 745 -18.61 -28.56 -10.61
CA ASP A 745 -19.11 -27.19 -10.76
C ASP A 745 -18.10 -26.24 -10.10
N THR A 746 -16.96 -26.12 -10.77
CA THR A 746 -15.72 -25.51 -10.24
C THR A 746 -15.56 -24.03 -10.58
N SER A 747 -16.64 -23.41 -11.04
CA SER A 747 -16.71 -21.99 -11.32
C SER A 747 -18.09 -21.43 -11.00
N THR A 748 -18.15 -20.13 -10.73
CA THR A 748 -19.44 -19.44 -10.52
C THR A 748 -19.33 -17.98 -10.94
N VAL A 749 -20.49 -17.32 -11.10
CA VAL A 749 -20.59 -15.92 -11.48
C VAL A 749 -21.54 -15.20 -10.52
N ILE A 750 -20.98 -14.41 -9.61
CA ILE A 750 -21.74 -13.55 -8.69
C ILE A 750 -22.07 -12.24 -9.42
N LYS A 751 -23.28 -11.70 -9.23
CA LYS A 751 -23.84 -10.59 -10.01
C LYS A 751 -24.38 -9.49 -9.12
N GLY A 752 -24.46 -8.27 -9.65
CA GLY A 752 -24.86 -7.10 -8.87
C GLY A 752 -23.70 -6.57 -8.02
N ILE A 753 -22.48 -6.75 -8.50
CA ILE A 753 -21.27 -6.13 -7.97
C ILE A 753 -21.24 -4.69 -8.51
N ASP A 754 -21.27 -3.66 -7.66
CA ASP A 754 -21.02 -2.28 -8.12
C ASP A 754 -19.59 -2.22 -8.67
N PRO A 755 -19.31 -1.52 -9.79
CA PRO A 755 -17.97 -1.47 -10.37
C PRO A 755 -16.87 -0.83 -9.49
N TRP A 756 -17.19 -0.42 -8.25
CA TRP A 756 -16.34 0.36 -7.35
C TRP A 756 -16.20 -0.24 -5.93
N GLU A 757 -16.38 -1.56 -5.79
CA GLU A 757 -16.30 -2.29 -4.52
C GLU A 757 -15.12 -3.29 -4.45
N THR A 758 -14.29 -3.14 -3.41
CA THR A 758 -13.48 -4.25 -2.87
C THR A 758 -14.39 -5.21 -2.11
N ARG A 759 -14.29 -6.50 -2.40
CA ARG A 759 -14.90 -7.59 -1.63
C ARG A 759 -13.89 -8.70 -1.32
N TYR A 760 -14.09 -9.40 -0.23
CA TYR A 760 -13.25 -10.50 0.25
C TYR A 760 -14.01 -11.82 0.17
N TYR A 761 -13.39 -12.84 -0.42
CA TYR A 761 -14.03 -14.12 -0.74
C TYR A 761 -13.33 -15.31 -0.11
N ARG A 762 -14.12 -16.27 0.37
CA ARG A 762 -13.65 -17.53 0.97
C ARG A 762 -14.46 -18.71 0.45
N LEU A 763 -13.77 -19.71 -0.08
CA LEU A 763 -14.37 -20.98 -0.50
C LEU A 763 -14.27 -22.00 0.64
N GLU A 764 -15.40 -22.59 1.00
CA GLU A 764 -15.55 -23.67 1.97
C GLU A 764 -15.98 -24.95 1.25
N VAL A 765 -15.41 -26.09 1.65
CA VAL A 765 -15.82 -27.43 1.23
C VAL A 765 -16.54 -28.09 2.39
N GLU A 766 -17.64 -28.78 2.10
CA GLU A 766 -18.47 -29.52 3.05
C GLU A 766 -18.68 -30.95 2.53
N ASP A 767 -18.45 -31.95 3.38
CA ASP A 767 -18.70 -33.38 3.09
C ASP A 767 -20.16 -33.77 3.37
N VAL A 768 -20.55 -35.01 3.06
CA VAL A 768 -21.93 -35.50 3.29
C VAL A 768 -22.32 -35.57 4.77
N TRP A 769 -21.36 -35.58 5.69
CA TRP A 769 -21.56 -35.68 7.14
C TRP A 769 -21.66 -34.30 7.82
N GLY A 770 -21.19 -33.25 7.15
CA GLY A 770 -21.15 -31.87 7.61
C GLY A 770 -19.81 -31.43 8.23
N LEU A 771 -18.72 -32.19 8.08
CA LEU A 771 -17.37 -31.64 8.37
C LEU A 771 -17.00 -30.65 7.26
N ARG A 772 -16.08 -29.74 7.57
CA ARG A 772 -15.76 -28.61 6.69
C ARG A 772 -14.30 -28.20 6.72
N SER A 773 -13.85 -27.64 5.62
CA SER A 773 -12.57 -26.95 5.49
C SER A 773 -12.73 -25.65 4.69
N SER A 774 -11.78 -24.74 4.81
CA SER A 774 -11.76 -23.47 4.05
C SER A 774 -10.45 -23.33 3.27
N GLY A 775 -10.55 -22.87 2.04
CA GLY A 775 -9.42 -22.39 1.26
C GLY A 775 -8.93 -21.01 1.74
N MET A 776 -7.84 -20.54 1.12
CA MET A 776 -7.27 -19.22 1.40
C MET A 776 -8.25 -18.09 1.05
N LEU A 777 -8.26 -17.06 1.90
CA LEU A 777 -8.95 -15.79 1.64
C LEU A 777 -8.42 -15.14 0.35
N LYS A 778 -9.31 -14.53 -0.44
CA LYS A 778 -8.96 -13.72 -1.61
C LYS A 778 -9.61 -12.34 -1.53
N LYS A 779 -8.83 -11.28 -1.74
CA LYS A 779 -9.36 -9.97 -2.15
C LYS A 779 -9.78 -10.07 -3.61
N ALA A 780 -10.94 -9.53 -3.95
CA ALA A 780 -11.38 -9.30 -5.31
C ALA A 780 -11.86 -7.85 -5.41
N ASP A 781 -11.26 -7.11 -6.33
CA ASP A 781 -11.64 -5.73 -6.61
C ASP A 781 -12.45 -5.73 -7.91
N SER A 782 -13.66 -5.18 -7.88
CA SER A 782 -14.36 -4.86 -9.12
C SER A 782 -13.46 -3.88 -9.86
N GLN A 783 -13.02 -4.21 -11.07
CA GLN A 783 -11.98 -3.43 -11.72
C GLN A 783 -12.48 -1.98 -11.90
N SER A 784 -11.88 -1.07 -11.13
CA SER A 784 -12.07 0.37 -11.20
C SER A 784 -11.45 0.89 -12.50
N TRP A 785 -12.18 0.79 -13.60
CA TRP A 785 -11.82 1.34 -14.90
C TRP A 785 -12.99 2.14 -15.47
N PHE A 786 -12.65 3.12 -16.30
CA PHE A 786 -13.54 3.76 -17.25
C PHE A 786 -12.69 4.26 -18.42
N LEU A 787 -13.30 4.35 -19.60
CA LEU A 787 -12.80 5.17 -20.69
C LEU A 787 -13.92 6.15 -21.00
N THR A 788 -13.67 7.41 -20.72
CA THR A 788 -14.66 8.48 -20.85
C THR A 788 -14.09 9.59 -21.73
N GLN A 789 -14.91 10.05 -22.67
CA GLN A 789 -14.63 11.22 -23.49
C GLN A 789 -15.61 12.33 -23.10
N PHE A 790 -15.09 13.55 -22.91
CA PHE A 790 -15.89 14.75 -22.68
C PHE A 790 -15.62 15.76 -23.79
N GLY A 791 -16.70 16.34 -24.32
CA GLY A 791 -16.68 17.22 -25.48
C GLY A 791 -17.99 17.97 -25.63
N ASP A 792 -17.94 19.11 -26.31
CA ASP A 792 -19.10 19.88 -26.76
C ASP A 792 -18.85 20.38 -28.20
N GLU A 793 -19.29 21.60 -28.56
CA GLU A 793 -18.99 22.17 -29.88
C GLU A 793 -17.55 22.74 -29.98
N ASN A 794 -16.80 22.76 -28.87
CA ASN A 794 -15.44 23.30 -28.77
C ASN A 794 -14.39 22.18 -28.77
N GLN A 795 -13.16 22.50 -29.19
CA GLN A 795 -12.00 21.61 -29.02
C GLN A 795 -11.61 21.59 -27.53
N GLN A 796 -11.35 20.41 -26.98
CA GLN A 796 -11.02 20.18 -25.57
C GLN A 796 -9.81 19.25 -25.44
N GLU A 797 -8.92 19.56 -24.50
CA GLU A 797 -7.71 18.77 -24.21
C GLU A 797 -7.49 18.64 -22.70
N GLY A 798 -7.09 17.46 -22.21
CA GLY A 798 -6.63 17.25 -20.84
C GLY A 798 -5.13 17.01 -20.77
N ARG A 799 -4.37 17.88 -20.10
CA ARG A 799 -2.89 17.84 -20.09
C ARG A 799 -2.29 17.21 -18.84
N SER A 800 -2.89 17.37 -17.66
CA SER A 800 -2.44 16.70 -16.44
C SER A 800 -3.60 16.36 -15.49
N VAL A 801 -3.39 15.38 -14.62
CA VAL A 801 -4.38 14.77 -13.73
C VAL A 801 -3.79 14.52 -12.33
N THR A 802 -4.61 14.59 -11.29
CA THR A 802 -4.26 14.16 -9.92
C THR A 802 -5.49 13.53 -9.24
N GLU A 803 -5.30 12.43 -8.52
CA GLU A 803 -6.32 11.83 -7.65
C GLU A 803 -6.52 12.71 -6.40
N THR A 804 -7.77 12.98 -6.09
CA THR A 804 -8.15 13.84 -4.96
C THR A 804 -8.53 13.02 -3.74
N LYS A 805 -8.58 13.66 -2.56
CA LYS A 805 -8.82 12.99 -1.26
C LYS A 805 -10.21 12.30 -1.13
N ASP A 806 -11.10 12.44 -2.12
CA ASP A 806 -12.38 11.71 -2.22
C ASP A 806 -12.37 10.50 -3.18
N GLY A 807 -11.25 10.22 -3.85
CA GLY A 807 -11.08 9.15 -4.83
C GLY A 807 -11.46 9.53 -6.27
N GLY A 808 -12.04 10.71 -6.48
CA GLY A 808 -12.25 11.30 -7.80
C GLY A 808 -11.04 12.10 -8.27
N PHE A 809 -11.04 12.55 -9.53
CA PHE A 809 -9.85 13.12 -10.19
C PHE A 809 -10.00 14.61 -10.46
N ILE A 810 -8.91 15.38 -10.33
CA ILE A 810 -8.82 16.75 -10.83
C ILE A 810 -7.96 16.76 -12.09
N ILE A 811 -8.45 17.37 -13.17
CA ILE A 811 -7.80 17.45 -14.47
C ILE A 811 -7.59 18.92 -14.84
N SER A 812 -6.40 19.27 -15.31
CA SER A 812 -6.11 20.55 -15.97
C SER A 812 -5.85 20.37 -17.46
N GLY A 813 -6.31 21.32 -18.26
CA GLY A 813 -6.03 21.40 -19.69
C GLY A 813 -6.57 22.71 -20.27
N HIS A 814 -7.20 22.67 -21.44
CA HIS A 814 -7.77 23.84 -22.07
C HIS A 814 -8.97 23.50 -23.00
N THR A 815 -9.80 24.51 -23.28
CA THR A 815 -10.99 24.42 -24.14
C THR A 815 -11.12 25.64 -25.04
N TYR A 816 -11.38 25.46 -26.34
CA TYR A 816 -11.34 26.53 -27.33
C TYR A 816 -12.72 27.17 -27.55
N SER A 817 -13.11 28.07 -26.65
CA SER A 817 -14.47 28.64 -26.58
C SER A 817 -14.89 29.45 -27.82
N ASN A 818 -13.93 29.99 -28.57
CA ASN A 818 -14.16 30.72 -29.83
C ASN A 818 -13.03 30.50 -30.82
N ALA A 819 -13.15 29.52 -31.72
CA ALA A 819 -12.41 29.39 -32.99
C ALA A 819 -10.94 29.91 -32.97
N ASN A 820 -10.07 29.21 -32.22
CA ASN A 820 -8.67 29.54 -31.93
C ASN A 820 -8.44 30.57 -30.79
N ASN A 821 -9.21 30.46 -29.70
CA ASN A 821 -8.92 31.10 -28.41
C ASN A 821 -9.12 30.05 -27.30
N GLY A 822 -8.04 29.50 -26.76
CA GLY A 822 -8.06 28.48 -25.71
C GLY A 822 -8.17 29.10 -24.31
N ASP A 823 -9.18 28.69 -23.53
CA ASP A 823 -9.30 29.00 -22.10
C ASP A 823 -8.73 27.85 -21.24
N VAL A 824 -8.05 28.14 -20.12
CA VAL A 824 -7.59 27.11 -19.17
C VAL A 824 -8.79 26.38 -18.61
N TRP A 825 -8.83 25.05 -18.74
CA TRP A 825 -9.95 24.23 -18.29
C TRP A 825 -9.56 23.37 -17.10
N LEU A 826 -10.35 23.44 -16.03
CA LEU A 826 -10.19 22.68 -14.80
C LEU A 826 -11.45 21.84 -14.56
N VAL A 827 -11.30 20.51 -14.46
CA VAL A 827 -12.41 19.56 -14.34
C VAL A 827 -12.20 18.66 -13.13
N LYS A 828 -13.16 18.63 -12.20
CA LYS A 828 -13.24 17.65 -11.11
C LYS A 828 -14.24 16.56 -11.51
N THR A 829 -13.83 15.31 -11.36
CA THR A 829 -14.69 14.13 -11.52
C THR A 829 -14.89 13.38 -10.21
N ASP A 830 -15.99 12.62 -10.13
CA ASP A 830 -16.19 11.58 -9.12
C ASP A 830 -15.23 10.38 -9.36
N PRO A 831 -15.11 9.42 -8.43
CA PRO A 831 -14.27 8.23 -8.63
C PRO A 831 -14.62 7.41 -9.88
N LYS A 832 -15.86 7.54 -10.38
CA LYS A 832 -16.39 6.80 -11.54
C LYS A 832 -16.12 7.54 -12.87
N GLY A 833 -15.46 8.71 -12.83
CA GLY A 833 -15.12 9.51 -14.00
C GLY A 833 -16.20 10.49 -14.47
N ASN A 834 -17.31 10.64 -13.75
CA ASN A 834 -18.36 11.62 -14.06
C ASN A 834 -17.93 13.02 -13.60
N ILE A 835 -18.22 14.09 -14.34
CA ILE A 835 -17.88 15.46 -13.92
C ILE A 835 -18.75 15.90 -12.72
N ASP A 836 -18.10 16.19 -11.58
CA ASP A 836 -18.70 16.88 -10.43
C ASP A 836 -18.92 18.36 -10.76
N TRP A 837 -17.87 19.00 -11.30
CA TRP A 837 -17.87 20.40 -11.74
C TRP A 837 -16.69 20.68 -12.68
N SER A 838 -16.84 21.72 -13.49
CA SER A 838 -15.72 22.32 -14.25
C SER A 838 -15.63 23.83 -14.03
N LYS A 839 -14.51 24.42 -14.45
CA LYS A 839 -14.18 25.86 -14.44
C LYS A 839 -13.37 26.19 -15.68
N THR A 840 -13.55 27.38 -16.23
CA THR A 840 -12.62 27.99 -17.21
C THR A 840 -11.96 29.22 -16.61
N PHE A 841 -10.71 29.48 -16.98
CA PHE A 841 -9.95 30.67 -16.61
C PHE A 841 -9.18 31.17 -17.85
N GLY A 842 -9.44 32.41 -18.28
CA GLY A 842 -8.82 32.98 -19.49
C GLY A 842 -9.43 34.32 -19.90
N GLY A 843 -9.07 34.81 -21.09
CA GLY A 843 -9.57 36.05 -21.68
C GLY A 843 -9.39 36.13 -23.22
N GLU A 844 -8.94 37.28 -23.73
CA GLU A 844 -8.64 37.46 -25.16
C GLU A 844 -7.17 37.07 -25.44
N GLY A 845 -6.95 35.89 -26.04
CA GLY A 845 -5.64 35.26 -26.23
C GLY A 845 -5.67 33.77 -25.87
N ASP A 846 -4.63 33.00 -26.24
CA ASP A 846 -4.51 31.61 -25.78
C ASP A 846 -4.01 31.53 -24.33
N ASP A 847 -4.75 30.82 -23.48
CA ASP A 847 -4.48 30.57 -22.08
C ASP A 847 -4.53 29.05 -21.80
N HIS A 848 -3.38 28.36 -21.73
CA HIS A 848 -3.34 26.89 -21.61
C HIS A 848 -2.66 26.43 -20.32
N ALA A 849 -3.21 25.41 -19.64
CA ALA A 849 -2.54 24.68 -18.57
C ALA A 849 -1.84 23.42 -19.07
N TYR A 850 -0.68 23.12 -18.49
CA TYR A 850 0.12 21.93 -18.77
C TYR A 850 0.32 21.01 -17.55
N SER A 851 0.37 21.56 -16.33
CA SER A 851 0.51 20.75 -15.10
C SER A 851 -0.45 21.22 -14.00
N ILE A 852 -0.83 20.28 -13.13
CA ILE A 852 -1.65 20.48 -11.93
C ILE A 852 -1.10 19.61 -10.80
N GLN A 853 -1.25 20.10 -9.57
CA GLN A 853 -0.98 19.33 -8.37
C GLN A 853 -2.03 19.63 -7.28
N LEU A 854 -2.45 18.61 -6.56
CA LEU A 854 -3.16 18.74 -5.27
C LEU A 854 -2.21 19.32 -4.21
N THR A 855 -2.59 20.44 -3.59
CA THR A 855 -1.78 21.10 -2.54
C THR A 855 -2.07 20.56 -1.13
N SER A 856 -1.14 20.78 -0.20
CA SER A 856 -1.19 20.29 1.18
C SER A 856 -2.50 20.66 1.91
N ASP A 857 -2.92 21.92 1.75
CA ASP A 857 -4.19 22.50 2.23
C ASP A 857 -5.46 21.85 1.63
N GLY A 858 -5.32 21.02 0.59
CA GLY A 858 -6.41 20.37 -0.14
C GLY A 858 -6.96 21.16 -1.32
N GLY A 859 -6.35 22.29 -1.66
CA GLY A 859 -6.58 23.01 -2.92
C GLY A 859 -5.84 22.40 -4.11
N TYR A 860 -5.77 23.16 -5.20
CA TYR A 860 -5.03 22.77 -6.42
C TYR A 860 -4.20 23.94 -6.92
N VAL A 861 -2.95 23.68 -7.30
CA VAL A 861 -2.11 24.63 -8.04
C VAL A 861 -1.93 24.15 -9.48
N ILE A 862 -2.01 25.07 -10.43
CA ILE A 862 -2.03 24.82 -11.88
C ILE A 862 -0.97 25.70 -12.53
N ALA A 863 -0.22 25.18 -13.51
CA ALA A 863 0.79 25.92 -14.25
C ALA A 863 0.64 25.78 -15.78
N GLY A 864 1.01 26.84 -16.49
CA GLY A 864 0.79 26.98 -17.92
C GLY A 864 1.29 28.32 -18.48
N PHE A 865 0.52 28.91 -19.40
CA PHE A 865 0.73 30.26 -19.91
C PHE A 865 -0.58 31.03 -20.10
N SER A 866 -0.48 32.35 -20.21
CA SER A 866 -1.59 33.24 -20.58
C SER A 866 -1.13 34.32 -21.55
N GLU A 867 -1.88 34.54 -22.62
CA GLU A 867 -1.75 35.71 -23.50
C GLU A 867 -2.69 36.85 -23.08
N ALA A 868 -3.85 36.52 -22.49
CA ALA A 868 -4.84 37.51 -22.06
C ALA A 868 -4.38 38.42 -20.89
N LEU A 869 -3.33 38.02 -20.16
CA LEU A 869 -2.80 38.71 -18.98
C LEU A 869 -1.40 39.32 -19.19
N ALA A 870 -0.88 39.29 -20.41
CA ALA A 870 0.48 39.70 -20.76
C ALA A 870 0.49 40.88 -21.75
N GLU A 871 1.56 41.69 -21.77
CA GLU A 871 1.52 42.98 -22.47
C GLU A 871 1.50 42.87 -24.02
N LYS A 872 2.00 41.77 -24.60
CA LYS A 872 2.10 41.55 -26.08
C LYS A 872 2.17 40.11 -26.56
N TRP A 873 2.66 39.19 -25.73
CA TRP A 873 2.91 37.78 -26.05
C TRP A 873 2.31 36.93 -24.91
N SER A 874 2.76 35.68 -24.71
CA SER A 874 2.33 34.89 -23.55
C SER A 874 3.33 34.98 -22.39
N ASP A 875 2.84 35.20 -21.17
CA ASP A 875 3.59 35.01 -19.92
C ASP A 875 3.32 33.62 -19.30
N ALA A 876 4.24 33.12 -18.49
CA ALA A 876 4.04 31.88 -17.74
C ALA A 876 3.00 32.14 -16.64
N TRP A 877 1.92 31.34 -16.59
CA TRP A 877 0.78 31.60 -15.70
C TRP A 877 0.63 30.49 -14.67
N VAL A 878 0.42 30.87 -13.41
CA VAL A 878 0.14 29.94 -12.29
C VAL A 878 -1.12 30.37 -11.56
N ILE A 879 -2.02 29.42 -11.32
CA ILE A 879 -3.31 29.61 -10.64
C ILE A 879 -3.35 28.72 -9.40
N LYS A 880 -3.55 29.31 -8.21
CA LYS A 880 -3.90 28.59 -6.99
C LYS A 880 -5.39 28.66 -6.75
N THR A 881 -5.99 27.52 -6.49
CA THR A 881 -7.42 27.36 -6.17
C THR A 881 -7.60 26.59 -4.86
N ASN A 882 -8.78 26.73 -4.25
CA ASN A 882 -9.24 25.82 -3.21
C ASN A 882 -9.90 24.56 -3.80
N SER A 883 -10.27 23.62 -2.93
CA SER A 883 -10.93 22.34 -3.24
C SER A 883 -12.26 22.41 -4.02
N LYS A 884 -12.74 23.61 -4.38
CA LYS A 884 -13.95 23.85 -5.18
C LYS A 884 -13.65 24.53 -6.52
N GLY A 885 -12.37 24.64 -6.90
CA GLY A 885 -11.93 25.31 -8.12
C GLY A 885 -12.19 26.82 -8.12
N LEU A 886 -12.28 27.45 -6.95
CA LEU A 886 -12.32 28.91 -6.84
C LEU A 886 -10.89 29.42 -6.67
N ILE A 887 -10.51 30.41 -7.49
CA ILE A 887 -9.19 31.05 -7.42
C ILE A 887 -9.00 31.72 -6.05
N GLU A 888 -7.84 31.45 -5.45
CA GLU A 888 -7.36 32.13 -4.24
C GLU A 888 -6.32 33.19 -4.60
N TRP A 889 -5.42 32.85 -5.53
CA TRP A 889 -4.55 33.80 -6.23
C TRP A 889 -4.15 33.26 -7.61
N ASN A 890 -3.76 34.15 -8.53
CA ASN A 890 -3.02 33.77 -9.74
C ASN A 890 -1.86 34.76 -9.97
N ARG A 891 -0.87 34.35 -10.77
CA ARG A 891 0.38 35.08 -11.02
C ARG A 891 0.87 34.82 -12.44
N THR A 892 1.19 35.87 -13.18
CA THR A 892 2.04 35.78 -14.37
C THR A 892 3.52 35.96 -13.99
N TYR A 893 4.39 35.32 -14.75
CA TYR A 893 5.84 35.51 -14.71
C TYR A 893 6.32 35.54 -16.15
N GLY A 894 6.98 36.62 -16.57
CA GLY A 894 7.49 36.73 -17.93
C GLY A 894 7.96 38.15 -18.24
N GLY A 895 7.68 38.63 -19.45
CA GLY A 895 8.19 39.90 -19.95
C GLY A 895 7.79 40.17 -21.40
N PHE A 896 8.64 40.90 -22.13
CA PHE A 896 8.32 41.35 -23.49
C PHE A 896 8.45 40.26 -24.58
N ARG A 897 8.31 38.97 -24.27
CA ARG A 897 8.38 37.82 -25.20
C ARG A 897 7.63 36.61 -24.63
N TRP A 898 7.54 35.53 -25.40
CA TRP A 898 6.96 34.26 -24.95
C TRP A 898 7.71 33.66 -23.75
N ASP A 899 7.03 33.48 -22.62
CA ASP A 899 7.49 32.76 -21.45
C ASP A 899 6.40 31.76 -21.05
N LYS A 900 6.74 30.50 -20.71
CA LYS A 900 5.74 29.45 -20.41
C LYS A 900 6.19 28.55 -19.27
N ALA A 901 5.28 28.18 -18.37
CA ALA A 901 5.50 27.15 -17.37
C ALA A 901 4.91 25.81 -17.86
N HIS A 902 5.68 24.73 -17.76
CA HIS A 902 5.27 23.38 -18.15
C HIS A 902 4.95 22.48 -16.96
N ASP A 903 5.68 22.61 -15.85
CA ASP A 903 5.49 21.77 -14.65
C ASP A 903 5.70 22.58 -13.36
N ILE A 904 5.03 22.14 -12.29
CA ILE A 904 5.00 22.82 -11.00
C ILE A 904 4.94 21.79 -9.86
N GLN A 905 5.57 22.11 -8.74
CA GLN A 905 5.46 21.33 -7.51
C GLN A 905 5.45 22.23 -6.27
N GLU A 906 4.52 22.00 -5.34
CA GLU A 906 4.60 22.50 -3.96
C GLU A 906 5.83 21.89 -3.27
N THR A 907 6.68 22.75 -2.74
CA THR A 907 7.95 22.39 -2.08
C THR A 907 7.79 22.23 -0.57
N LYS A 908 8.72 21.55 0.10
CA LYS A 908 8.66 21.24 1.56
C LYS A 908 8.59 22.48 2.48
N ASP A 909 8.77 23.68 1.96
CA ASP A 909 8.62 24.98 2.64
C ASP A 909 7.24 25.64 2.40
N SER A 910 6.29 24.92 1.79
CA SER A 910 4.97 25.40 1.34
C SER A 910 4.99 26.49 0.25
N GLY A 911 6.15 26.79 -0.35
CA GLY A 911 6.22 27.52 -1.61
C GLY A 911 6.06 26.59 -2.82
N TYR A 912 6.41 27.08 -4.02
CA TYR A 912 6.35 26.26 -5.24
C TYR A 912 7.65 26.38 -6.06
N ILE A 913 8.07 25.28 -6.67
CA ILE A 913 9.07 25.27 -7.74
C ILE A 913 8.33 25.08 -9.08
N ILE A 914 8.68 25.90 -10.07
CA ILE A 914 8.07 25.94 -11.40
C ILE A 914 9.18 25.77 -12.44
N THR A 915 8.95 24.97 -13.49
CA THR A 915 9.84 24.94 -14.65
C THR A 915 9.11 25.12 -15.97
N GLY A 916 9.85 25.56 -16.98
CA GLY A 916 9.38 25.74 -18.35
C GLY A 916 10.49 26.35 -19.20
N TYR A 917 10.16 27.37 -19.98
CA TYR A 917 11.15 28.13 -20.76
C TYR A 917 10.84 29.63 -20.82
N THR A 918 11.88 30.42 -21.05
CA THR A 918 11.80 31.88 -21.17
C THR A 918 12.53 32.39 -22.41
N PHE A 919 11.84 33.21 -23.21
CA PHE A 919 12.48 34.02 -24.25
C PHE A 919 12.88 35.42 -23.74
N SER A 920 12.32 35.87 -22.61
CA SER A 920 12.56 37.20 -22.02
C SER A 920 13.85 37.30 -21.18
N HIS A 921 14.23 36.25 -20.46
CA HIS A 921 15.32 36.28 -19.46
C HIS A 921 16.59 35.50 -19.85
N GLY A 922 16.61 34.89 -21.04
CA GLY A 922 17.65 33.94 -21.47
C GLY A 922 18.81 34.53 -22.29
N ASN A 923 19.81 33.69 -22.60
CA ASN A 923 21.00 34.04 -23.39
C ASN A 923 20.93 33.66 -24.89
N GLY A 924 19.73 33.36 -25.41
CA GLY A 924 19.54 32.85 -26.77
C GLY A 924 18.16 33.13 -27.35
N ASN A 925 17.53 32.11 -27.91
CA ASN A 925 16.09 32.17 -28.22
C ASN A 925 15.29 31.85 -26.96
N ALA A 926 15.44 30.64 -26.42
CA ALA A 926 14.74 30.17 -25.23
C ALA A 926 15.69 29.41 -24.29
N ASP A 927 15.71 29.79 -23.01
CA ASP A 927 16.42 29.06 -21.95
C ASP A 927 15.42 28.27 -21.08
N ILE A 928 15.84 27.14 -20.50
CA ILE A 928 15.11 26.45 -19.43
C ILE A 928 14.95 27.43 -18.27
N TRP A 929 13.71 27.71 -17.88
CA TRP A 929 13.43 28.64 -16.79
C TRP A 929 12.99 27.87 -15.54
N LEU A 930 13.62 28.17 -14.41
CA LEU A 930 13.30 27.61 -13.10
C LEU A 930 12.96 28.76 -12.14
N ILE A 931 11.76 28.76 -11.56
CA ILE A 931 11.28 29.80 -10.65
C ILE A 931 10.94 29.15 -9.30
N LYS A 932 11.49 29.68 -8.20
CA LYS A 932 11.07 29.36 -6.84
C LYS A 932 10.23 30.49 -6.27
N THR A 933 9.08 30.15 -5.72
CA THR A 933 8.14 31.09 -5.11
C THR A 933 7.90 30.80 -3.63
N ASP A 934 7.29 31.76 -2.95
CA ASP A 934 6.64 31.57 -1.65
C ASP A 934 5.22 30.97 -1.80
N LYS A 935 4.57 30.72 -0.67
CA LYS A 935 3.20 30.15 -0.60
C LYS A 935 2.12 30.99 -1.28
N ASP A 936 2.37 32.28 -1.48
CA ASP A 936 1.45 33.26 -2.07
C ASP A 936 1.82 33.56 -3.54
N GLY A 937 2.70 32.75 -4.13
CA GLY A 937 3.09 32.82 -5.54
C GLY A 937 4.01 34.00 -5.87
N TYR A 938 4.65 34.65 -4.90
CA TYR A 938 5.66 35.67 -5.23
C TYR A 938 7.02 35.02 -5.49
N PRO A 939 7.77 35.44 -6.52
CA PRO A 939 9.09 34.89 -6.81
C PRO A 939 10.09 35.26 -5.70
N ILE A 940 10.79 34.23 -5.19
CA ILE A 940 11.94 34.36 -4.28
C ILE A 940 13.22 34.45 -5.11
N TRP A 941 13.35 33.61 -6.13
CA TRP A 941 14.41 33.65 -7.14
C TRP A 941 13.96 32.97 -8.43
N SER A 942 14.63 33.30 -9.53
CA SER A 942 14.55 32.56 -10.80
C SER A 942 15.95 32.30 -11.37
N LYS A 943 16.09 31.26 -12.18
CA LYS A 943 17.33 30.82 -12.84
C LYS A 943 17.04 30.41 -14.28
N THR A 944 17.98 30.69 -15.17
CA THR A 944 17.96 30.21 -16.55
C THR A 944 19.10 29.23 -16.79
N PHE A 945 18.82 28.18 -17.57
CA PHE A 945 19.81 27.21 -18.05
C PHE A 945 19.62 27.04 -19.55
N GLY A 946 20.61 27.44 -20.35
CA GLY A 946 20.52 27.38 -21.80
C GLY A 946 21.73 27.99 -22.49
N GLY A 947 21.70 27.97 -23.82
CA GLY A 947 22.72 28.52 -24.71
C GLY A 947 22.16 29.59 -25.64
N PRO A 948 22.80 29.84 -26.80
CA PRO A 948 22.32 30.81 -27.78
C PRO A 948 21.12 30.30 -28.62
N ASP A 949 20.60 29.11 -28.33
CA ASP A 949 19.66 28.37 -29.20
C ASP A 949 18.32 28.06 -28.50
N TRP A 950 17.87 26.81 -28.47
CA TRP A 950 16.56 26.40 -27.95
C TRP A 950 16.74 25.36 -26.84
N ASP A 951 16.48 25.76 -25.60
CA ASP A 951 16.58 24.94 -24.40
C ASP A 951 15.25 25.00 -23.62
N TYR A 952 14.59 23.85 -23.46
CA TYR A 952 13.18 23.77 -23.02
C TYR A 952 13.03 22.86 -21.81
N GLY A 953 12.55 23.37 -20.67
CA GLY A 953 12.19 22.58 -19.51
C GLY A 953 10.77 22.02 -19.62
N TYR A 954 10.59 20.72 -19.35
CA TYR A 954 9.28 20.06 -19.42
C TYR A 954 8.81 19.46 -18.09
N SER A 955 9.71 19.05 -17.19
CA SER A 955 9.29 18.58 -15.86
C SER A 955 10.36 18.82 -14.79
N VAL A 956 9.92 19.12 -13.56
CA VAL A 956 10.77 19.40 -12.40
C VAL A 956 10.29 18.66 -11.16
N LYS A 957 11.19 18.15 -10.33
CA LYS A 957 10.86 17.61 -8.99
C LYS A 957 11.83 18.11 -7.92
N GLU A 958 11.33 18.43 -6.73
CA GLU A 958 12.15 18.64 -5.53
C GLU A 958 12.73 17.30 -5.09
N THR A 959 14.05 17.23 -4.93
CA THR A 959 14.76 16.00 -4.56
C THR A 959 14.85 15.80 -3.05
N ARG A 960 15.18 14.59 -2.58
CA ARG A 960 15.26 14.28 -1.13
C ARG A 960 16.29 15.14 -0.38
N ASP A 961 17.35 15.57 -1.05
CA ASP A 961 18.37 16.48 -0.53
C ASP A 961 17.91 17.96 -0.39
N GLY A 962 16.71 18.30 -0.87
CA GLY A 962 16.17 19.67 -0.87
C GLY A 962 16.64 20.55 -2.04
N GLY A 963 17.33 19.99 -3.02
CA GLY A 963 17.53 20.61 -4.33
C GLY A 963 16.40 20.28 -5.32
N TYR A 964 16.64 20.51 -6.62
CA TYR A 964 15.66 20.20 -7.67
C TYR A 964 16.32 19.50 -8.86
N ILE A 965 15.60 18.54 -9.45
CA ILE A 965 15.98 17.88 -10.71
C ILE A 965 15.02 18.32 -11.82
N ILE A 966 15.56 18.65 -13.00
CA ILE A 966 14.81 19.15 -14.16
C ILE A 966 15.11 18.28 -15.38
N THR A 967 14.11 17.96 -16.19
CA THR A 967 14.32 17.39 -17.53
C THR A 967 13.62 18.19 -18.64
N GLY A 968 14.13 18.02 -19.86
CA GLY A 968 13.77 18.82 -21.02
C GLY A 968 14.59 18.45 -22.24
N PHE A 969 14.85 19.42 -23.12
CA PHE A 969 15.86 19.31 -24.17
C PHE A 969 16.80 20.52 -24.26
N THR A 970 17.95 20.29 -24.90
CA THR A 970 18.92 21.31 -25.32
C THR A 970 19.25 21.13 -26.80
N GLU A 971 19.26 22.21 -27.60
CA GLU A 971 19.66 22.18 -29.01
C GLU A 971 21.21 22.21 -29.15
N GLY A 972 21.75 21.37 -30.02
CA GLY A 972 23.18 21.29 -30.26
C GLY A 972 23.71 22.42 -31.17
N GLU A 973 25.04 22.68 -31.11
CA GLU A 973 25.74 23.64 -31.98
C GLU A 973 25.48 23.47 -33.49
N ASP A 974 25.00 22.30 -33.94
CA ASP A 974 24.62 22.04 -35.34
C ASP A 974 23.22 22.54 -35.73
N LYS A 975 22.38 22.99 -34.78
CA LYS A 975 21.01 23.53 -35.00
C LYS A 975 20.08 22.60 -35.80
N GLU A 976 20.42 21.32 -35.82
CA GLU A 976 19.68 20.24 -36.49
C GLU A 976 19.39 19.06 -35.53
N SER A 977 20.01 19.03 -34.34
CA SER A 977 19.84 17.98 -33.32
C SER A 977 19.55 18.55 -31.93
N SER A 978 18.67 17.88 -31.18
CA SER A 978 18.38 18.18 -29.77
C SER A 978 18.66 16.97 -28.89
N ARG A 979 19.11 17.20 -27.65
CA ARG A 979 19.42 16.16 -26.66
C ARG A 979 18.53 16.31 -25.45
N ILE A 980 18.19 15.18 -24.83
CA ILE A 980 17.54 15.19 -23.52
C ILE A 980 18.51 15.81 -22.53
N TRP A 981 18.12 16.89 -21.88
CA TRP A 981 18.93 17.52 -20.83
C TRP A 981 18.38 17.14 -19.47
N LEU A 982 19.28 16.83 -18.53
CA LEU A 982 18.98 16.55 -17.14
C LEU A 982 19.85 17.47 -16.27
N VAL A 983 19.22 18.38 -15.53
CA VAL A 983 19.91 19.40 -14.71
C VAL A 983 19.57 19.18 -13.25
N LYS A 984 20.59 19.03 -12.38
CA LYS A 984 20.44 18.99 -10.92
C LYS A 984 20.91 20.30 -10.32
N THR A 985 20.10 20.84 -9.43
CA THR A 985 20.37 22.07 -8.69
C THR A 985 20.37 21.85 -7.18
N ASN A 986 20.93 22.81 -6.45
CA ASN A 986 20.78 22.93 -5.00
C ASN A 986 19.49 23.71 -4.64
N VAL A 987 19.22 23.86 -3.34
CA VAL A 987 18.03 24.57 -2.81
C VAL A 987 17.90 26.04 -3.26
N PHE A 988 19.00 26.66 -3.72
CA PHE A 988 19.05 28.03 -4.23
C PHE A 988 19.00 28.10 -5.78
N GLY A 989 18.74 26.97 -6.44
CA GLY A 989 18.67 26.86 -7.90
C GLY A 989 20.04 26.93 -8.60
N GLU A 990 21.15 26.80 -7.88
CA GLU A 990 22.48 26.78 -8.50
C GLU A 990 22.77 25.38 -9.05
N GLU A 991 23.30 25.29 -10.28
CA GLU A 991 23.64 24.01 -10.90
C GLU A 991 24.71 23.26 -10.09
N MET A 992 24.42 22.00 -9.76
CA MET A 992 25.36 21.07 -9.14
C MET A 992 26.04 20.19 -10.20
N TRP A 993 25.24 19.74 -11.18
CA TRP A 993 25.69 19.03 -12.38
C TRP A 993 24.56 19.04 -13.43
N SER A 994 24.92 18.83 -14.68
CA SER A 994 23.97 18.47 -15.74
C SER A 994 24.57 17.44 -16.71
N HIS A 995 23.71 16.63 -17.33
CA HIS A 995 24.08 15.62 -18.34
C HIS A 995 23.13 15.66 -19.53
N THR A 996 23.64 15.36 -20.73
CA THR A 996 22.82 15.26 -21.96
C THR A 996 22.80 13.85 -22.51
N PHE A 997 21.63 13.37 -22.95
CA PHE A 997 21.42 12.04 -23.53
C PHE A 997 20.78 12.11 -24.93
N GLY A 998 20.90 11.03 -25.69
CA GLY A 998 20.43 10.96 -27.09
C GLY A 998 21.50 11.33 -28.12
N GLY A 999 21.26 10.94 -29.37
CA GLY A 999 22.20 11.06 -30.49
C GLY A 999 22.24 12.44 -31.16
N ARG A 1000 22.76 12.51 -32.39
CA ARG A 1000 22.59 13.66 -33.30
C ARG A 1000 21.26 13.52 -34.06
N GLN A 1001 20.18 13.49 -33.29
CA GLN A 1001 18.78 13.36 -33.71
C GLN A 1001 17.96 14.37 -32.90
N ARG A 1002 16.64 14.41 -33.04
CA ARG A 1002 15.80 15.12 -32.05
C ARG A 1002 15.52 14.18 -30.88
N ASN A 1003 15.74 14.67 -29.66
CA ASN A 1003 15.50 13.91 -28.42
C ASN A 1003 14.97 14.88 -27.34
N GLU A 1004 13.90 14.50 -26.66
CA GLU A 1004 13.24 15.34 -25.64
C GLU A 1004 12.88 14.52 -24.40
N GLY A 1005 13.32 14.95 -23.20
CA GLY A 1005 12.85 14.39 -21.93
C GLY A 1005 11.55 15.06 -21.52
N ARG A 1006 10.47 14.30 -21.36
CA ARG A 1006 9.13 14.85 -21.02
C ARG A 1006 8.78 14.73 -19.55
N SER A 1007 9.28 13.70 -18.86
CA SER A 1007 8.96 13.44 -17.45
C SER A 1007 10.15 12.86 -16.68
N ILE A 1008 10.27 13.25 -15.41
CA ILE A 1008 11.36 12.93 -14.47
C ILE A 1008 10.78 12.60 -13.09
N ILE A 1009 11.27 11.52 -12.46
CA ILE A 1009 11.07 11.26 -11.03
C ILE A 1009 12.37 10.76 -10.37
N GLU A 1010 12.55 11.12 -9.09
CA GLU A 1010 13.56 10.50 -8.21
C GLU A 1010 13.01 9.15 -7.70
N THR A 1011 13.80 8.09 -7.80
CA THR A 1011 13.40 6.72 -7.46
C THR A 1011 13.75 6.36 -6.01
N GLU A 1012 13.21 5.27 -5.46
CA GLU A 1012 13.41 4.85 -4.05
C GLU A 1012 14.89 4.69 -3.61
N ASP A 1013 15.81 4.44 -4.55
CA ASP A 1013 17.26 4.27 -4.35
C ASP A 1013 18.09 5.53 -4.64
N GLY A 1014 17.45 6.71 -4.73
CA GLY A 1014 18.11 8.01 -4.97
C GLY A 1014 18.46 8.31 -6.43
N GLY A 1015 18.41 7.32 -7.33
CA GLY A 1015 18.60 7.54 -8.76
C GLY A 1015 17.43 8.28 -9.41
N TYR A 1016 17.50 8.46 -10.73
CA TYR A 1016 16.40 9.06 -11.50
C TYR A 1016 15.92 8.14 -12.64
N ILE A 1017 14.65 8.25 -13.00
CA ILE A 1017 14.08 7.60 -14.19
C ILE A 1017 13.38 8.68 -15.02
N LEU A 1018 13.64 8.66 -16.32
CA LEU A 1018 13.16 9.63 -17.30
C LEU A 1018 12.37 8.89 -18.38
N ALA A 1019 11.30 9.52 -18.87
CA ALA A 1019 10.65 9.15 -20.12
C ALA A 1019 10.62 10.34 -21.08
N GLY A 1020 10.73 10.04 -22.37
CA GLY A 1020 10.80 11.02 -23.43
C GLY A 1020 10.69 10.40 -24.81
N THR A 1021 11.12 11.15 -25.82
CA THR A 1021 11.00 10.81 -27.24
C THR A 1021 12.35 10.96 -27.95
N THR A 1022 12.64 10.11 -28.94
CA THR A 1022 13.87 10.14 -29.77
C THR A 1022 13.54 9.85 -31.24
N GLN A 1023 14.15 10.56 -32.20
CA GLN A 1023 13.88 10.31 -33.63
C GLN A 1023 14.84 9.29 -34.24
N ASN A 1024 14.41 8.03 -34.36
CA ASN A 1024 15.31 6.88 -34.47
C ASN A 1024 15.42 6.29 -35.89
N PHE A 1025 16.20 6.97 -36.74
CA PHE A 1025 16.54 6.56 -38.12
C PHE A 1025 15.39 6.74 -39.14
N PHE A 1026 15.62 6.31 -40.38
CA PHE A 1026 14.78 6.65 -41.55
C PHE A 1026 13.70 5.59 -41.84
N PRO A 1027 12.43 5.96 -42.11
CA PRO A 1027 11.89 7.32 -42.21
C PRO A 1027 11.80 8.04 -40.86
N ASN A 1028 11.85 9.37 -40.87
CA ASN A 1028 11.92 10.22 -39.67
C ASN A 1028 10.67 10.08 -38.77
N TYR A 1029 10.67 9.05 -37.93
CA TYR A 1029 9.66 8.79 -36.92
C TYR A 1029 10.25 8.95 -35.52
N GLU A 1030 9.35 9.16 -34.58
CA GLU A 1030 9.64 9.30 -33.15
C GLU A 1030 9.42 7.95 -32.45
N ASP A 1031 10.37 7.52 -31.63
CA ASP A 1031 10.30 6.39 -30.70
C ASP A 1031 10.21 6.92 -29.26
N VAL A 1032 9.66 6.13 -28.33
CA VAL A 1032 9.84 6.33 -26.90
C VAL A 1032 11.28 6.04 -26.49
N ILE A 1033 11.87 6.89 -25.64
CA ILE A 1033 13.12 6.61 -24.94
C ILE A 1033 12.92 6.68 -23.42
N ILE A 1034 13.47 5.69 -22.71
CA ILE A 1034 13.45 5.60 -21.25
C ILE A 1034 14.90 5.53 -20.76
N ILE A 1035 15.26 6.40 -19.82
CA ILE A 1035 16.62 6.57 -19.31
C ILE A 1035 16.63 6.42 -17.80
N ARG A 1036 17.50 5.54 -17.29
CA ARG A 1036 17.70 5.28 -15.87
C ARG A 1036 19.09 5.76 -15.46
N THR A 1037 19.19 6.53 -14.38
CA THR A 1037 20.47 7.07 -13.87
C THR A 1037 20.66 6.79 -12.37
N ASN A 1038 21.89 6.97 -11.87
CA ASN A 1038 22.20 7.02 -10.43
C ASN A 1038 22.00 8.44 -9.84
N GLU A 1039 22.24 8.62 -8.54
CA GLU A 1039 22.21 9.92 -7.84
C GLU A 1039 23.09 11.01 -8.49
N GLU A 1040 24.19 10.60 -9.15
CA GLU A 1040 25.12 11.49 -9.85
C GLU A 1040 24.64 11.87 -11.27
N GLY A 1041 23.44 11.43 -11.67
CA GLY A 1041 22.86 11.67 -13.00
C GLY A 1041 23.45 10.81 -14.11
N LYS A 1042 24.34 9.86 -13.80
CA LYS A 1042 25.00 9.01 -14.80
C LYS A 1042 24.10 7.85 -15.22
N SER A 1043 23.99 7.63 -16.53
CA SER A 1043 23.26 6.49 -17.13
C SER A 1043 23.67 5.14 -16.55
N LEU A 1044 22.66 4.38 -16.12
CA LEU A 1044 22.71 2.97 -15.74
C LEU A 1044 22.18 2.10 -16.89
N TRP A 1045 21.09 2.53 -17.53
CA TRP A 1045 20.61 1.97 -18.79
C TRP A 1045 19.75 2.99 -19.57
N GLU A 1046 19.78 2.85 -20.90
CA GLU A 1046 18.96 3.59 -21.86
C GLU A 1046 18.27 2.57 -22.76
N LYS A 1047 16.96 2.72 -23.02
CA LYS A 1047 16.17 1.80 -23.85
C LYS A 1047 15.16 2.57 -24.69
N THR A 1048 14.96 2.12 -25.93
CA THR A 1048 14.03 2.72 -26.90
C THR A 1048 12.95 1.74 -27.32
N PHE A 1049 11.72 2.23 -27.49
CA PHE A 1049 10.52 1.44 -27.79
C PHE A 1049 9.65 2.16 -28.83
N GLY A 1050 9.34 1.49 -29.94
CA GLY A 1050 8.58 2.04 -31.06
C GLY A 1050 8.54 1.08 -32.25
N GLY A 1051 7.94 1.50 -33.36
CA GLY A 1051 7.59 0.67 -34.51
C GLY A 1051 8.07 1.16 -35.88
N GLN A 1052 7.12 1.44 -36.78
CA GLN A 1052 7.36 1.94 -38.15
C GLN A 1052 6.54 3.22 -38.44
N SER A 1053 6.12 3.92 -37.39
CA SER A 1053 5.53 5.25 -37.42
C SER A 1053 5.88 5.94 -36.10
N TRP A 1054 5.21 7.05 -35.76
CA TRP A 1054 5.51 7.75 -34.51
C TRP A 1054 4.87 7.09 -33.28
N ASP A 1055 5.69 6.98 -32.24
CA ASP A 1055 5.42 6.45 -30.92
C ASP A 1055 6.02 7.41 -29.89
N ARG A 1056 5.21 7.98 -29.00
CA ARG A 1056 5.60 9.04 -28.05
C ARG A 1056 5.36 8.62 -26.61
N SER A 1057 6.15 9.18 -25.69
CA SER A 1057 5.85 9.11 -24.25
C SER A 1057 5.76 10.50 -23.65
N SER A 1058 4.91 10.64 -22.65
CA SER A 1058 4.58 11.91 -22.01
C SER A 1058 4.87 11.90 -20.51
N SER A 1059 4.59 10.80 -19.81
CA SER A 1059 4.80 10.70 -18.37
C SER A 1059 5.25 9.31 -17.88
N VAL A 1060 6.04 9.29 -16.80
CA VAL A 1060 6.56 8.09 -16.12
C VAL A 1060 6.29 8.14 -14.62
N ILE A 1061 5.89 6.99 -14.05
CA ILE A 1061 5.66 6.79 -12.63
C ILE A 1061 6.36 5.50 -12.13
N GLN A 1062 6.72 5.47 -10.85
CA GLN A 1062 7.17 4.26 -10.16
C GLN A 1062 6.01 3.65 -9.38
N THR A 1063 5.86 2.33 -9.38
CA THR A 1063 4.86 1.62 -8.54
C THR A 1063 5.46 1.24 -7.18
N LYS A 1064 4.60 0.91 -6.20
CA LYS A 1064 4.98 0.41 -4.86
C LYS A 1064 5.77 -0.92 -4.87
N GLU A 1065 6.06 -1.47 -6.04
CA GLU A 1065 6.89 -2.67 -6.23
C GLU A 1065 8.31 -2.33 -6.71
N GLY A 1066 8.62 -1.04 -6.90
CA GLY A 1066 9.85 -0.55 -7.54
C GLY A 1066 9.84 -0.61 -9.07
N ASN A 1067 8.78 -1.13 -9.70
CA ASN A 1067 8.59 -1.21 -11.15
C ASN A 1067 8.26 0.17 -11.76
N PHE A 1068 8.54 0.37 -13.05
CA PHE A 1068 8.23 1.61 -13.77
C PHE A 1068 7.05 1.44 -14.71
N VAL A 1069 6.21 2.47 -14.85
CA VAL A 1069 5.10 2.54 -15.81
C VAL A 1069 5.20 3.83 -16.61
N VAL A 1070 5.03 3.73 -17.93
CA VAL A 1070 5.15 4.85 -18.89
C VAL A 1070 3.92 4.91 -19.77
N ALA A 1071 3.38 6.11 -19.97
CA ALA A 1071 2.22 6.39 -20.81
C ALA A 1071 2.55 7.30 -22.00
N GLY A 1072 1.73 7.22 -23.04
CA GLY A 1072 1.85 8.03 -24.26
C GLY A 1072 0.95 7.51 -25.39
N SER A 1073 1.39 7.66 -26.64
CA SER A 1073 0.58 7.45 -27.85
C SER A 1073 1.36 6.66 -28.90
N SER A 1074 0.69 5.83 -29.71
CA SER A 1074 1.37 4.86 -30.60
C SER A 1074 0.65 4.63 -31.94
N ARG A 1075 1.37 4.67 -33.08
CA ARG A 1075 0.82 4.44 -34.44
C ARG A 1075 1.38 3.17 -35.11
N LEU A 1076 0.76 2.01 -34.88
CA LEU A 1076 1.41 0.73 -35.18
C LEU A 1076 0.94 -0.10 -36.39
N ASN A 1077 -0.17 0.22 -37.07
CA ASN A 1077 -0.66 -0.63 -38.19
C ASN A 1077 -1.24 0.11 -39.41
N ASP A 1078 -1.76 1.33 -39.26
CA ASP A 1078 -2.24 2.19 -40.37
C ASP A 1078 -1.73 3.62 -40.13
N GLU A 1079 -1.47 4.39 -41.20
CA GLU A 1079 -0.83 5.72 -41.10
C GLU A 1079 -1.74 6.81 -40.45
N SER A 1080 -3.01 6.52 -40.21
CA SER A 1080 -4.06 7.53 -39.93
C SER A 1080 -4.22 7.97 -38.47
N THR A 1081 -4.07 7.10 -37.49
CA THR A 1081 -4.49 7.35 -36.09
C THR A 1081 -3.54 6.75 -35.06
N ALA A 1082 -3.41 7.40 -33.91
CA ALA A 1082 -2.70 6.94 -32.72
C ALA A 1082 -3.66 6.29 -31.72
N ASP A 1083 -3.16 5.23 -31.07
CA ASP A 1083 -3.78 4.55 -29.95
C ASP A 1083 -3.16 5.04 -28.64
N SER A 1084 -3.96 5.16 -27.58
CA SER A 1084 -3.47 5.37 -26.22
C SER A 1084 -2.59 4.19 -25.77
N TRP A 1085 -1.34 4.43 -25.38
CA TRP A 1085 -0.33 3.40 -25.09
C TRP A 1085 0.17 3.45 -23.63
N LEU A 1086 0.20 2.29 -22.98
CA LEU A 1086 0.70 2.10 -21.62
C LEU A 1086 1.67 0.91 -21.54
N MET A 1087 2.81 1.10 -20.89
CA MET A 1087 3.86 0.09 -20.74
C MET A 1087 4.31 -0.05 -19.29
N LYS A 1088 4.63 -1.27 -18.84
CA LYS A 1088 5.24 -1.53 -17.53
C LYS A 1088 6.57 -2.28 -17.67
N PHE A 1089 7.56 -1.86 -16.89
CA PHE A 1089 8.93 -2.36 -16.91
C PHE A 1089 9.40 -2.75 -15.50
N ASP A 1090 10.33 -3.71 -15.41
CA ASP A 1090 11.07 -3.98 -14.18
C ASP A 1090 12.11 -2.89 -13.89
N SER A 1091 12.74 -2.92 -12.72
CA SER A 1091 13.79 -1.95 -12.34
C SER A 1091 15.06 -1.99 -13.21
N ASN A 1092 15.25 -3.07 -13.99
CA ASN A 1092 16.30 -3.20 -15.01
C ASN A 1092 15.80 -2.74 -16.40
N GLY A 1093 14.60 -2.16 -16.50
CA GLY A 1093 13.97 -1.68 -17.72
C GLY A 1093 13.44 -2.78 -18.64
N ASN A 1094 13.26 -4.01 -18.17
CA ASN A 1094 12.74 -5.11 -18.98
C ASN A 1094 11.21 -5.01 -19.05
N GLN A 1095 10.65 -4.98 -20.26
CA GLN A 1095 9.21 -4.87 -20.47
C GLN A 1095 8.48 -6.08 -19.87
N ILE A 1096 7.58 -5.82 -18.92
CA ILE A 1096 6.72 -6.82 -18.26
C ILE A 1096 5.44 -7.00 -19.09
N TRP A 1097 4.83 -5.90 -19.53
CA TRP A 1097 3.71 -5.88 -20.45
C TRP A 1097 3.58 -4.53 -21.17
N GLU A 1098 2.78 -4.54 -22.24
CA GLU A 1098 2.21 -3.35 -22.88
C GLU A 1098 0.69 -3.51 -23.00
N LYS A 1099 -0.01 -2.37 -23.06
CA LYS A 1099 -1.46 -2.25 -23.23
C LYS A 1099 -1.74 -1.09 -24.18
N LYS A 1100 -2.68 -1.30 -25.09
CA LYS A 1100 -3.09 -0.31 -26.10
C LYS A 1100 -4.60 -0.20 -26.06
N TYR A 1101 -5.10 1.02 -26.02
CA TYR A 1101 -6.53 1.32 -25.96
C TYR A 1101 -6.88 2.05 -27.24
N SER A 1102 -7.35 1.27 -28.20
CA SER A 1102 -7.66 1.72 -29.55
C SER A 1102 -9.17 1.97 -29.73
N ASN A 1103 -9.50 3.02 -30.45
CA ASN A 1103 -10.85 3.38 -30.84
C ASN A 1103 -10.85 3.75 -32.34
N SER A 1104 -11.82 4.54 -32.82
CA SER A 1104 -11.84 5.04 -34.21
C SER A 1104 -11.47 6.53 -34.31
N PHE A 1105 -10.61 7.00 -33.43
CA PHE A 1105 -10.18 8.37 -33.22
C PHE A 1105 -8.64 8.41 -33.15
N ASP A 1106 -8.07 9.61 -33.14
CA ASP A 1106 -6.64 9.87 -32.94
C ASP A 1106 -6.45 10.25 -31.46
N ASP A 1107 -5.98 9.29 -30.66
CA ASP A 1107 -5.81 9.43 -29.20
C ASP A 1107 -4.38 9.87 -28.85
N ASP A 1108 -4.25 10.87 -27.98
CA ASP A 1108 -2.95 11.41 -27.53
C ASP A 1108 -2.94 11.56 -26.00
N ILE A 1109 -2.04 10.86 -25.29
CA ILE A 1109 -1.99 10.84 -23.81
C ILE A 1109 -0.87 11.73 -23.29
N TYR A 1110 -1.17 12.62 -22.34
CA TYR A 1110 -0.23 13.62 -21.81
C TYR A 1110 0.20 13.42 -20.35
N SER A 1111 -0.57 12.71 -19.52
CA SER A 1111 -0.17 12.42 -18.14
C SER A 1111 -0.74 11.09 -17.61
N ILE A 1112 -0.09 10.53 -16.58
CA ILE A 1112 -0.47 9.32 -15.86
C ILE A 1112 -0.15 9.43 -14.37
N GLU A 1113 -0.99 8.82 -13.53
CA GLU A 1113 -0.78 8.67 -12.09
C GLU A 1113 -1.11 7.26 -11.59
N ASN A 1114 -0.47 6.82 -10.49
CA ASN A 1114 -0.90 5.64 -9.73
C ASN A 1114 -2.16 6.00 -8.93
N THR A 1115 -3.20 5.17 -8.95
CA THR A 1115 -4.41 5.42 -8.16
C THR A 1115 -4.44 4.64 -6.83
N THR A 1116 -5.21 5.10 -5.84
CA THR A 1116 -5.25 4.54 -4.46
C THR A 1116 -5.60 3.06 -4.42
N ASP A 1117 -6.45 2.60 -5.34
CA ASP A 1117 -6.83 1.20 -5.57
C ASP A 1117 -5.70 0.32 -6.15
N GLY A 1118 -4.58 0.92 -6.57
CA GLY A 1118 -3.43 0.26 -7.19
C GLY A 1118 -3.45 0.20 -8.72
N GLY A 1119 -4.47 0.76 -9.37
CA GLY A 1119 -4.54 0.96 -10.81
C GLY A 1119 -3.80 2.20 -11.31
N PHE A 1120 -4.15 2.63 -12.52
CA PHE A 1120 -3.60 3.84 -13.14
C PHE A 1120 -4.70 4.70 -13.75
N VAL A 1121 -4.58 6.02 -13.64
CA VAL A 1121 -5.40 6.98 -14.40
C VAL A 1121 -4.51 7.72 -15.40
N MET A 1122 -4.96 7.83 -16.64
CA MET A 1122 -4.31 8.56 -17.72
C MET A 1122 -5.26 9.63 -18.24
N VAL A 1123 -4.71 10.75 -18.69
CA VAL A 1123 -5.46 11.85 -19.30
C VAL A 1123 -4.83 12.32 -20.60
N GLY A 1124 -5.66 12.77 -21.53
CA GLY A 1124 -5.26 13.18 -22.85
C GLY A 1124 -6.37 13.79 -23.67
N THR A 1125 -6.28 13.57 -24.98
CA THR A 1125 -7.16 14.10 -26.02
C THR A 1125 -7.55 12.98 -26.97
N SER A 1126 -8.76 13.03 -27.54
CA SER A 1126 -9.23 12.10 -28.57
C SER A 1126 -9.90 12.86 -29.72
N THR A 1127 -9.43 12.66 -30.95
CA THR A 1127 -9.84 13.49 -32.12
C THR A 1127 -10.47 12.64 -33.23
N SER A 1128 -11.63 13.05 -33.75
CA SER A 1128 -12.33 12.26 -34.77
C SER A 1128 -11.71 12.37 -36.15
N ILE A 1129 -11.68 11.24 -36.87
CA ILE A 1129 -11.22 11.15 -38.27
C ILE A 1129 -12.12 11.98 -39.22
N ASP A 1130 -13.34 12.33 -38.83
CA ASP A 1130 -14.22 13.21 -39.61
C ASP A 1130 -13.96 14.71 -39.46
N GLY A 1131 -13.02 15.11 -38.59
CA GLY A 1131 -12.64 16.51 -38.37
C GLY A 1131 -13.58 17.28 -37.44
N SER A 1132 -14.39 16.59 -36.63
CA SER A 1132 -15.04 17.20 -35.46
C SER A 1132 -14.00 17.54 -34.36
N PRO A 1133 -14.33 18.46 -33.42
CA PRO A 1133 -13.39 18.91 -32.38
C PRO A 1133 -12.84 17.77 -31.52
N SER A 1134 -11.66 17.97 -30.93
CA SER A 1134 -11.10 16.98 -30.01
C SER A 1134 -11.82 17.00 -28.65
N ASN A 1135 -11.88 15.83 -28.03
CA ASN A 1135 -12.50 15.62 -26.72
C ASN A 1135 -11.44 15.35 -25.65
N LEU A 1136 -11.68 15.82 -24.43
CA LEU A 1136 -10.93 15.37 -23.24
C LEU A 1136 -11.10 13.86 -23.07
N LEU A 1137 -10.00 13.13 -23.10
CA LEU A 1137 -9.94 11.69 -22.89
C LEU A 1137 -9.45 11.38 -21.48
N ILE A 1138 -10.20 10.58 -20.72
CA ILE A 1138 -9.78 10.07 -19.41
C ILE A 1138 -9.88 8.54 -19.43
N ILE A 1139 -8.76 7.87 -19.14
CA ILE A 1139 -8.67 6.41 -19.11
C ILE A 1139 -8.20 5.96 -17.71
N LYS A 1140 -9.11 5.43 -16.92
CA LYS A 1140 -8.82 4.73 -15.66
C LYS A 1140 -8.71 3.22 -15.95
N THR A 1141 -7.71 2.57 -15.37
CA THR A 1141 -7.37 1.15 -15.57
C THR A 1141 -7.13 0.42 -14.25
N ASP A 1142 -7.13 -0.92 -14.27
CA ASP A 1142 -6.72 -1.74 -13.12
C ASP A 1142 -5.18 -1.84 -12.96
N PHE A 1143 -4.71 -2.51 -11.91
CA PHE A 1143 -3.28 -2.67 -11.61
C PHE A 1143 -2.47 -3.46 -12.67
N LYS A 1144 -3.14 -4.05 -13.66
CA LYS A 1144 -2.55 -4.74 -14.82
C LYS A 1144 -2.60 -3.86 -16.09
N GLY A 1145 -3.18 -2.66 -16.01
CA GLY A 1145 -3.51 -1.83 -17.17
C GLY A 1145 -4.61 -2.42 -18.05
N ASP A 1146 -5.47 -3.31 -17.54
CA ASP A 1146 -6.55 -3.92 -18.34
C ASP A 1146 -7.84 -3.09 -18.35
N ILE A 1147 -8.52 -3.09 -19.50
CA ILE A 1147 -9.88 -2.56 -19.72
C ILE A 1147 -10.69 -3.65 -20.46
N PRO A 1148 -11.95 -3.95 -20.07
CA PRO A 1148 -12.73 -5.01 -20.70
C PRO A 1148 -13.02 -4.80 -22.20
N LYS A 1149 -12.60 -5.80 -22.99
CA LYS A 1149 -12.58 -5.82 -24.47
C LYS A 1149 -13.92 -5.57 -25.19
N ASP A 1150 -15.04 -5.55 -24.48
CA ASP A 1150 -16.36 -5.33 -25.09
C ASP A 1150 -16.58 -3.87 -25.56
N TYR A 1151 -15.81 -2.91 -25.02
CA TYR A 1151 -15.88 -1.49 -25.40
C TYR A 1151 -15.16 -1.14 -26.71
N LEU A 1152 -14.05 -1.83 -27.03
CA LEU A 1152 -13.10 -1.44 -28.09
C LEU A 1152 -13.61 -1.65 -29.54
N HIS A 1153 -14.79 -2.26 -29.75
CA HIS A 1153 -15.16 -2.80 -31.08
C HIS A 1153 -16.62 -2.62 -31.55
N ASN A 1154 -17.58 -2.18 -30.71
CA ASN A 1154 -19.01 -2.40 -31.00
C ASN A 1154 -19.91 -1.17 -31.23
N ASN A 1155 -19.55 0.03 -30.79
CA ASN A 1155 -20.41 1.21 -30.98
C ASN A 1155 -19.94 2.07 -32.17
N LYS A 1156 -20.85 2.25 -33.15
CA LYS A 1156 -20.69 3.22 -34.25
C LYS A 1156 -21.53 4.50 -34.08
N ASN A 1157 -22.35 4.55 -33.03
CA ASN A 1157 -22.97 5.77 -32.52
C ASN A 1157 -22.57 5.82 -31.03
N TRP A 1158 -21.94 6.92 -30.60
CA TRP A 1158 -21.64 7.20 -29.20
C TRP A 1158 -22.49 8.38 -28.70
N ASP A 1159 -23.82 8.25 -28.84
CA ASP A 1159 -24.74 9.03 -28.01
C ASP A 1159 -24.52 8.64 -26.53
N ILE A 1160 -24.64 9.60 -25.61
CA ILE A 1160 -24.34 9.42 -24.18
C ILE A 1160 -25.22 8.33 -23.56
N ILE A 1161 -24.65 7.16 -23.26
CA ILE A 1161 -25.35 6.07 -22.56
C ILE A 1161 -25.20 6.27 -21.05
N ILE A 1162 -26.15 7.01 -20.48
CA ILE A 1162 -26.36 7.10 -19.03
C ILE A 1162 -26.74 5.71 -18.48
N GLY A 1163 -26.20 5.36 -17.31
CA GLY A 1163 -26.52 4.10 -16.64
C GLY A 1163 -27.93 4.05 -16.04
N GLU A 1164 -28.90 3.50 -16.78
CA GLU A 1164 -30.15 2.95 -16.21
C GLU A 1164 -30.33 1.46 -16.58
N GLN A 1165 -29.67 0.56 -15.83
CA GLN A 1165 -30.24 -0.72 -15.36
C GLN A 1165 -29.31 -1.49 -14.41
#